data_AF-A0A7S1C2F9-F1
#
_entry.id   AF-A0A7S1C2F9-F1
#
_cell.length_a   1.000
_cell.length_b   1.000
_cell.length_c   1.000
_cell.angle_alpha   90.00
_cell.angle_beta   90.00
_cell.angle_gamma   90.00
#
_symmetry.space_group_name_H-M   'P 1'
#
loop_
_entity.id
_entity.type
_entity.pdbx_description
1 polymer ?
#
loop_
_entity_poly.entity_id
_entity_poly.type
_entity_poly.pdbx_seq_one_letter_code
_entity_poly.pdbx_strand_id
1 'polypeptide(L)'
;MKSSLINRLFRLLLASFPALVTYGGGGTVFSQDGKSHGQILIEWMRSKGGYVNSKLEIRRSDPTDPTSQYGIFAKEKLGKKEGILQIPSSCQISDERGDFDRNENAEGDPDMVCGTVFNLIREMKLGEASYFAPYVDYLLAEPLWTHLPSAWSDEGKNLLNSILRNYTKTAIPPTDPTLWIEYEWHKICRGSNDPYEENAALIVVQRSVNGLLIPVFDMMNHRNGKWLNTESNIYKNNVLKVRTLREIEPGEELYTTYNLCKDCGHRIESFGTPEFFREYGFVEQYPQRWIFEDVVGFEIDEADVESSSSNFTISWIGTSPGDDGMTFLHEIVSVTEITKSVLEKNDGEIPKSEYSSIVQYHQALSKAISLAFDFGLKDNEACALGGKTCVISPSRYDNLSVNSVELEYTPADVCDNEDFLLFRDYDDIEEIQTAYQLISVMFNPDNKDMCFDLDGTVQQCASYRPHYHEPIVHYTARFLDKIERVLFVGGGDSMLLHEILKYSSLDKVVGLELDQQVTRSAFKYFGSQPHWNNEKVEWWYGDACKSILMLPKEYFGTFDMVLVDLSETVMSMKVTDELDIMQALSLLLNPNGIMLKNELYFEDMADIFEHTIQVHYYDVPVICSQALSLGSNGINFLQRSLTDHNIDSNNLYIKPLDIDEHFEMIHDYKHSPLNYFKNCKKKDDAESDMKYMQTVSPGIVMIVEAENAALVTKPLKDTKKRILEVLKKEGLSVLSTVDPEPDNSDTVFVVVMKEGYVVCRLWAVHKYCAFDIYLWSSFEKHTNVKDALLLSVGSNGQSSSSYRIVAGGMFGVYTWKDDEKSRGPRNTLPCERDEMPLSNHDLSKSVDVILEESIKFVGGQGDVVVVICGQMNSQVCKSLDFFKKKTAVLQVEVVWSCSSINDSINEYVENYVTVMYACESEILKTLKDALANGKKIQTIVIDPDVKYSMGQIIFSILKSFKNRYMMMTDKTSIVGLSLDNGDTWQSNFMDRFRKEFFVYEPVFKGEVVFSSSVGSIALNFVQKEEHLFKKMKRGISNVEKHTQMKSEIKSLLGGQFLTIPGYEFSLVSSLSDYSDKLSLDQWVSQNPLEFHAFFQLELEDVTFKLSAKNIIDGIEQALGRFAKVHEFSNVGDGCMLVTFEQGSRIIIIWDGNEHIDISICALADNDKMAVRFIEKVVEKIPSLKIILKDFQPRGFGMVVNLLNETLSISSPYWA
;
A
#
# COMPACT_ATOMS: atom_id res chain seq x y z
N MET A 1 7.29 0.42 35.89
CA MET A 1 7.74 -0.55 36.93
C MET A 1 6.99 -0.53 38.28
N LYS A 2 5.78 0.05 38.42
CA LYS A 2 4.99 -0.09 39.67
C LYS A 2 3.54 -0.61 39.51
N SER A 3 3.06 -0.88 38.29
CA SER A 3 1.74 -1.51 38.06
C SER A 3 1.78 -3.05 37.95
N SER A 4 2.93 -3.65 37.60
CA SER A 4 3.03 -5.11 37.41
C SER A 4 3.01 -5.93 38.71
N LEU A 5 3.32 -5.30 39.85
CA LEU A 5 3.30 -5.99 41.15
C LEU A 5 1.87 -6.13 41.72
N ILE A 6 0.97 -5.19 41.40
CA ILE A 6 -0.40 -5.20 41.92
C ILE A 6 -1.28 -6.19 41.12
N ASN A 7 -1.09 -6.29 39.80
CA ASN A 7 -1.77 -7.31 38.99
C ASN A 7 -1.25 -8.74 39.23
N ARG A 8 0.05 -8.93 39.55
CA ARG A 8 0.56 -10.24 39.98
C ARG A 8 0.06 -10.64 41.37
N LEU A 9 -0.11 -9.70 42.30
CA LEU A 9 -0.70 -10.00 43.61
C LEU A 9 -2.21 -10.28 43.55
N PHE A 10 -2.95 -9.66 42.61
CA PHE A 10 -4.37 -9.95 42.40
C PHE A 10 -4.59 -11.33 41.73
N ARG A 11 -3.71 -11.74 40.80
CA ARG A 11 -3.76 -13.09 40.20
C ARG A 11 -3.29 -14.21 41.14
N LEU A 12 -2.38 -13.94 42.09
CA LEU A 12 -1.97 -14.91 43.13
C LEU A 12 -3.02 -15.10 44.24
N LEU A 13 -3.89 -14.12 44.48
CA LEU A 13 -5.00 -14.21 45.44
C LEU A 13 -6.18 -15.05 44.94
N LEU A 14 -6.30 -15.26 43.62
CA LEU A 14 -7.27 -16.22 43.04
C LEU A 14 -6.83 -17.68 43.14
N ALA A 15 -5.55 -17.94 43.45
CA ALA A 15 -5.03 -19.29 43.68
C ALA A 15 -5.07 -19.73 45.17
N SER A 16 -5.57 -18.90 46.09
CA SER A 16 -5.43 -19.14 47.53
C SER A 16 -6.69 -18.94 48.41
N PHE A 17 -7.89 -18.89 47.82
CA PHE A 17 -9.16 -19.04 48.55
C PHE A 17 -9.88 -20.36 48.23
N PRO A 18 -9.69 -21.43 49.02
CA PRO A 18 -10.67 -22.49 49.12
C PRO A 18 -11.74 -22.09 50.17
N ALA A 19 -13.01 -22.24 49.79
CA ALA A 19 -14.27 -21.97 50.53
C ALA A 19 -14.92 -20.62 50.15
N LEU A 20 -16.08 -20.58 49.49
CA LEU A 20 -17.33 -21.16 50.00
C LEU A 20 -18.37 -21.43 48.89
N VAL A 21 -18.06 -22.29 47.92
CA VAL A 21 -19.07 -23.18 47.31
C VAL A 21 -18.44 -24.55 47.24
N THR A 22 -18.73 -25.38 48.23
CA THR A 22 -18.44 -26.80 48.19
C THR A 22 -19.33 -27.45 47.13
N TYR A 23 -18.84 -27.63 45.91
CA TYR A 23 -19.16 -28.86 45.18
C TYR A 23 -18.09 -29.87 45.58
N GLY A 24 -18.52 -30.87 46.35
CA GLY A 24 -17.67 -31.88 46.95
C GLY A 24 -16.87 -32.67 45.93
N GLY A 25 -15.83 -33.33 46.42
CA GLY A 25 -14.82 -34.01 45.63
C GLY A 25 -15.34 -35.11 44.71
N GLY A 26 -14.43 -35.58 43.86
CA GLY A 26 -14.65 -36.63 42.87
C GLY A 26 -15.68 -37.67 43.30
N GLY A 27 -16.82 -37.63 42.63
CA GLY A 27 -17.98 -38.44 42.93
C GLY A 27 -18.77 -38.63 41.66
N THR A 28 -19.04 -39.89 41.36
CA THR A 28 -20.03 -40.34 40.38
C THR A 28 -21.23 -39.41 40.25
N VAL A 29 -21.57 -39.13 38.99
CA VAL A 29 -22.73 -38.39 38.49
C VAL A 29 -24.03 -39.10 38.88
N PHE A 30 -24.40 -39.03 40.15
CA PHE A 30 -25.67 -39.52 40.67
C PHE A 30 -26.32 -38.42 41.52
N SER A 31 -27.63 -38.21 41.37
CA SER A 31 -28.42 -37.47 42.38
C SER A 31 -28.27 -38.14 43.75
N GLN A 32 -28.73 -37.49 44.83
CA GLN A 32 -28.79 -38.09 46.17
C GLN A 32 -29.49 -39.48 46.19
N ASP A 33 -30.23 -39.84 45.13
CA ASP A 33 -30.95 -41.10 44.95
C ASP A 33 -30.26 -42.12 44.02
N GLY A 34 -29.04 -41.90 43.54
CA GLY A 34 -28.32 -42.88 42.70
C GLY A 34 -28.70 -42.87 41.21
N LYS A 35 -29.31 -41.79 40.68
CA LYS A 35 -29.72 -41.66 39.26
C LYS A 35 -28.80 -40.73 38.46
N SER A 36 -28.44 -41.10 37.23
CA SER A 36 -27.59 -40.25 36.36
C SER A 36 -28.34 -39.04 35.82
N HIS A 37 -27.64 -37.96 35.45
CA HIS A 37 -28.27 -36.76 34.85
C HIS A 37 -29.13 -37.11 33.63
N GLY A 38 -28.66 -38.04 32.77
CA GLY A 38 -29.45 -38.53 31.65
C GLY A 38 -30.75 -39.23 32.06
N GLN A 39 -30.76 -40.01 33.15
CA GLN A 39 -32.00 -40.64 33.66
C GLN A 39 -32.98 -39.60 34.21
N ILE A 40 -32.48 -38.61 34.95
CA ILE A 40 -33.29 -37.52 35.50
C ILE A 40 -33.91 -36.70 34.37
N LEU A 41 -33.13 -36.38 33.35
CA LEU A 41 -33.58 -35.61 32.19
C LEU A 41 -34.65 -36.36 31.39
N ILE A 42 -34.47 -37.68 31.16
CA ILE A 42 -35.48 -38.51 30.48
C ILE A 42 -36.78 -38.59 31.30
N GLU A 43 -36.69 -38.78 32.62
CA GLU A 43 -37.87 -38.83 33.50
C GLU A 43 -38.62 -37.50 33.51
N TRP A 44 -37.89 -36.38 33.64
CA TRP A 44 -38.45 -35.03 33.57
C TRP A 44 -39.13 -34.79 32.23
N MET A 45 -38.47 -35.08 31.11
CA MET A 45 -39.04 -34.85 29.78
C MET A 45 -40.28 -35.73 29.52
N ARG A 46 -40.29 -36.99 29.97
CA ARG A 46 -41.48 -37.85 29.91
C ARG A 46 -42.63 -37.27 30.73
N SER A 47 -42.35 -36.67 31.90
CA SER A 47 -43.38 -36.00 32.71
C SER A 47 -44.04 -34.80 32.00
N LYS A 48 -43.38 -34.22 30.99
CA LYS A 48 -43.86 -33.09 30.19
C LYS A 48 -44.48 -33.50 28.84
N GLY A 49 -44.72 -34.80 28.63
CA GLY A 49 -45.32 -35.31 27.40
C GLY A 49 -44.33 -35.62 26.27
N GLY A 50 -43.02 -35.64 26.55
CA GLY A 50 -42.01 -36.12 25.61
C GLY A 50 -41.89 -37.64 25.59
N TYR A 51 -41.27 -38.17 24.54
CA TYR A 51 -41.04 -39.60 24.34
C TYR A 51 -39.55 -39.87 24.08
N VAL A 52 -39.02 -40.86 24.80
CA VAL A 52 -37.70 -41.47 24.57
C VAL A 52 -37.90 -42.97 24.52
N ASN A 53 -37.48 -43.59 23.43
CA ASN A 53 -37.59 -45.02 23.25
C ASN A 53 -36.87 -45.77 24.38
N SER A 54 -37.52 -46.77 24.97
CA SER A 54 -36.99 -47.52 26.13
C SER A 54 -35.76 -48.36 25.79
N LYS A 55 -35.51 -48.60 24.50
CA LYS A 55 -34.33 -49.29 23.97
C LYS A 55 -33.06 -48.44 23.98
N LEU A 56 -33.08 -47.24 24.56
CA LEU A 56 -31.93 -46.34 24.60
C LEU A 56 -31.29 -46.29 26.01
N GLU A 57 -29.98 -46.09 26.05
CA GLU A 57 -29.23 -45.60 27.21
C GLU A 57 -28.48 -44.34 26.87
N ILE A 58 -28.33 -43.51 27.90
CA ILE A 58 -27.33 -42.46 27.94
C ILE A 58 -26.22 -42.98 28.84
N ARG A 59 -25.00 -43.03 28.31
CA ARG A 59 -23.79 -43.40 29.05
C ARG A 59 -22.59 -42.70 28.44
N ARG A 60 -21.46 -42.74 29.13
CA ARG A 60 -20.18 -42.31 28.57
C ARG A 60 -19.76 -43.23 27.42
N SER A 61 -19.12 -42.67 26.41
CA SER A 61 -18.62 -43.40 25.24
C SER A 61 -17.58 -44.44 25.67
N ASP A 62 -16.69 -44.08 26.59
CA ASP A 62 -15.86 -45.02 27.35
C ASP A 62 -16.35 -45.10 28.81
N PRO A 63 -17.03 -46.20 29.22
CA PRO A 63 -17.52 -46.36 30.58
C PRO A 63 -16.42 -46.36 31.66
N THR A 64 -15.15 -46.53 31.29
CA THR A 64 -14.00 -46.57 32.21
C THR A 64 -13.27 -45.24 32.33
N ASP A 65 -13.49 -44.32 31.40
CA ASP A 65 -12.93 -42.98 31.40
C ASP A 65 -13.96 -41.96 31.87
N PRO A 66 -13.81 -41.39 33.09
CA PRO A 66 -14.71 -40.39 33.62
C PRO A 66 -14.65 -39.05 32.85
N THR A 67 -13.67 -38.87 31.96
CA THR A 67 -13.53 -37.69 31.10
C THR A 67 -14.13 -37.90 29.70
N SER A 68 -14.52 -39.13 29.34
CA SER A 68 -15.10 -39.39 28.02
C SER A 68 -16.53 -38.85 27.89
N GLN A 69 -16.87 -38.34 26.71
CA GLN A 69 -18.15 -37.68 26.44
C GLN A 69 -19.35 -38.61 26.65
N TYR A 70 -20.51 -38.03 26.93
CA TYR A 70 -21.77 -38.77 26.91
C TYR A 70 -22.25 -38.98 25.47
N GLY A 71 -22.91 -40.11 25.25
CA GLY A 71 -23.59 -40.43 24.00
C GLY A 71 -24.87 -41.22 24.26
N ILE A 72 -25.70 -41.35 23.23
CA ILE A 72 -26.92 -42.17 23.28
C ILE A 72 -26.68 -43.47 22.53
N PHE A 73 -26.85 -44.61 23.20
CA PHE A 73 -26.59 -45.92 22.64
C PHE A 73 -27.85 -46.79 22.60
N ALA A 74 -27.93 -47.67 21.61
CA ALA A 74 -28.97 -48.69 21.52
C ALA A 74 -28.69 -49.82 22.52
N LYS A 75 -29.60 -50.07 23.46
CA LYS A 75 -29.61 -51.27 24.33
C LYS A 75 -30.11 -52.51 23.62
N GLU A 76 -31.03 -52.30 22.70
CA GLU A 76 -31.70 -53.34 21.92
C GLU A 76 -31.72 -52.90 20.45
N LYS A 77 -31.94 -53.87 19.56
CA LYS A 77 -32.03 -53.61 18.13
C LYS A 77 -33.15 -52.61 17.81
N LEU A 78 -32.81 -51.57 17.06
CA LEU A 78 -33.75 -50.58 16.52
C LEU A 78 -33.97 -50.86 15.03
N GLY A 79 -35.24 -50.96 14.63
CA GLY A 79 -35.62 -51.14 13.24
C GLY A 79 -35.45 -49.86 12.43
N LYS A 80 -35.42 -49.99 11.09
CA LYS A 80 -35.34 -48.84 10.17
C LYS A 80 -36.59 -47.96 10.26
N LYS A 81 -36.41 -46.63 10.32
CA LYS A 81 -37.47 -45.61 10.51
C LYS A 81 -38.23 -45.74 11.83
N GLU A 82 -37.69 -46.44 12.83
CA GLU A 82 -38.26 -46.51 14.18
C GLU A 82 -38.12 -45.14 14.86
N GLY A 83 -39.22 -44.64 15.44
CA GLY A 83 -39.22 -43.38 16.19
C GLY A 83 -38.50 -43.55 17.52
N ILE A 84 -37.52 -42.69 17.80
CA ILE A 84 -36.65 -42.80 18.97
C ILE A 84 -36.79 -41.64 19.96
N LEU A 85 -37.07 -40.42 19.46
CA LEU A 85 -37.30 -39.23 20.28
C LEU A 85 -38.52 -38.46 19.77
N GLN A 86 -39.30 -37.90 20.70
CA GLN A 86 -40.28 -36.84 20.43
C GLN A 86 -40.21 -35.82 21.57
N ILE A 87 -39.76 -34.61 21.26
CA ILE A 87 -39.46 -33.57 22.25
C ILE A 87 -40.43 -32.39 22.02
N PRO A 88 -41.34 -32.11 22.97
CA PRO A 88 -42.25 -30.97 22.88
C PRO A 88 -41.50 -29.63 23.01
N SER A 89 -41.97 -28.58 22.35
CA SER A 89 -41.41 -27.22 22.50
C SER A 89 -41.43 -26.70 23.93
N SER A 90 -42.37 -27.15 24.76
CA SER A 90 -42.41 -26.80 26.19
C SER A 90 -41.19 -27.26 26.98
N CYS A 91 -40.34 -28.13 26.41
CA CYS A 91 -39.08 -28.58 27.01
C CYS A 91 -37.85 -27.86 26.44
N GLN A 92 -38.00 -27.01 25.42
CA GLN A 92 -36.91 -26.31 24.74
C GLN A 92 -36.68 -24.93 25.36
N ILE A 93 -35.43 -24.47 25.37
CA ILE A 93 -35.09 -23.07 25.67
C ILE A 93 -34.82 -22.38 24.32
N SER A 94 -35.58 -21.32 24.06
CA SER A 94 -35.58 -20.56 22.79
C SER A 94 -35.82 -19.07 23.04
N ASP A 95 -35.82 -18.26 21.99
CA ASP A 95 -36.13 -16.82 22.02
C ASP A 95 -37.64 -16.49 22.16
N GLU A 96 -38.52 -17.47 22.37
CA GLU A 96 -40.00 -17.26 22.34
C GLU A 96 -40.59 -16.43 23.51
N ARG A 97 -39.77 -15.85 24.40
CA ARG A 97 -40.20 -14.88 25.41
C ARG A 97 -39.55 -13.52 25.14
N GLY A 98 -40.16 -12.77 24.22
CA GLY A 98 -39.69 -11.47 23.74
C GLY A 98 -39.66 -10.36 24.78
N ASP A 99 -38.55 -10.28 25.51
CA ASP A 99 -38.14 -9.06 26.23
C ASP A 99 -36.97 -8.34 25.52
N PHE A 100 -36.50 -8.83 24.37
CA PHE A 100 -35.48 -8.14 23.57
C PHE A 100 -36.13 -7.34 22.43
N ASP A 101 -36.10 -6.02 22.59
CA ASP A 101 -36.50 -5.04 21.58
C ASP A 101 -35.51 -5.16 20.41
N ARG A 102 -35.93 -5.77 19.30
CA ARG A 102 -35.15 -5.79 18.05
C ARG A 102 -35.10 -4.36 17.51
N ASN A 103 -34.10 -3.58 17.90
CA ASN A 103 -33.82 -2.31 17.26
C ASN A 103 -33.44 -2.55 15.79
N GLU A 104 -34.19 -1.93 14.88
CA GLU A 104 -34.15 -2.07 13.42
C GLU A 104 -32.85 -1.60 12.73
N ASN A 105 -31.72 -1.45 13.44
CA ASN A 105 -30.47 -0.91 12.89
C ASN A 105 -29.28 -1.88 12.94
N ALA A 106 -29.49 -3.18 13.19
CA ALA A 106 -28.46 -4.19 12.96
C ALA A 106 -28.73 -4.84 11.59
N GLU A 107 -27.96 -4.46 10.58
CA GLU A 107 -27.91 -5.21 9.32
C GLU A 107 -27.33 -6.61 9.60
N GLY A 108 -28.10 -7.65 9.34
CA GLY A 108 -27.72 -9.06 9.55
C GLY A 108 -28.46 -9.71 10.71
N ASP A 109 -28.96 -10.94 10.49
CA ASP A 109 -29.42 -11.80 11.60
C ASP A 109 -28.16 -12.18 12.40
N PRO A 110 -28.08 -11.93 13.72
CA PRO A 110 -26.85 -12.22 14.47
C PRO A 110 -26.55 -13.72 14.46
N ASP A 111 -25.29 -14.08 14.24
CA ASP A 111 -24.83 -15.47 14.27
C ASP A 111 -25.09 -16.11 15.65
N MET A 112 -25.06 -15.30 16.72
CA MET A 112 -25.50 -15.69 18.08
C MET A 112 -26.96 -15.29 18.34
N VAL A 113 -27.79 -16.26 18.74
CA VAL A 113 -29.20 -15.99 19.13
C VAL A 113 -29.27 -15.46 20.57
N CYS A 114 -29.02 -14.15 20.73
CA CYS A 114 -28.93 -13.45 22.02
C CYS A 114 -30.10 -13.75 22.96
N GLY A 115 -31.33 -13.83 22.45
CA GLY A 115 -32.51 -14.07 23.27
C GLY A 115 -32.53 -15.46 23.94
N THR A 116 -32.02 -16.48 23.26
CA THR A 116 -31.82 -17.82 23.85
C THR A 116 -30.78 -17.77 24.96
N VAL A 117 -29.69 -17.00 24.78
CA VAL A 117 -28.65 -16.79 25.81
C VAL A 117 -29.27 -16.15 27.06
N PHE A 118 -29.99 -15.05 26.93
CA PHE A 118 -30.65 -14.40 28.07
C PHE A 118 -31.68 -15.30 28.76
N ASN A 119 -32.43 -16.09 28.00
CA ASN A 119 -33.36 -17.06 28.58
C ASN A 119 -32.61 -18.16 29.35
N LEU A 120 -31.51 -18.68 28.82
CA LEU A 120 -30.67 -19.64 29.55
C LEU A 120 -30.11 -19.02 30.84
N ILE A 121 -29.57 -17.80 30.79
CA ILE A 121 -29.07 -17.06 31.97
C ILE A 121 -30.17 -16.96 33.04
N ARG A 122 -31.40 -16.62 32.64
CA ARG A 122 -32.54 -16.55 33.56
C ARG A 122 -32.81 -17.89 34.23
N GLU A 123 -32.88 -18.98 33.47
CA GLU A 123 -33.14 -20.30 34.01
C GLU A 123 -31.99 -20.80 34.90
N MET A 124 -30.74 -20.50 34.53
CA MET A 124 -29.55 -20.74 35.34
C MET A 124 -29.58 -20.01 36.69
N LYS A 125 -30.04 -18.75 36.72
CA LYS A 125 -30.16 -17.96 37.96
C LYS A 125 -31.29 -18.44 38.88
N LEU A 126 -32.30 -19.12 38.33
CA LEU A 126 -33.40 -19.71 39.12
C LEU A 126 -32.99 -20.99 39.87
N GLY A 127 -31.93 -21.68 39.45
CA GLY A 127 -31.47 -22.93 40.07
C GLY A 127 -32.58 -23.97 40.16
N GLU A 128 -32.76 -24.59 41.34
CA GLU A 128 -33.82 -25.59 41.58
C GLU A 128 -35.25 -25.07 41.33
N ALA A 129 -35.47 -23.76 41.33
CA ALA A 129 -36.77 -23.16 41.03
C ALA A 129 -37.07 -23.06 39.51
N SER A 130 -36.08 -23.34 38.65
CA SER A 130 -36.27 -23.32 37.20
C SER A 130 -37.20 -24.45 36.76
N TYR A 131 -38.09 -24.14 35.82
CA TYR A 131 -38.88 -25.16 35.13
C TYR A 131 -37.99 -26.16 34.38
N PHE A 132 -36.81 -25.71 33.95
CA PHE A 132 -35.80 -26.46 33.21
C PHE A 132 -34.67 -26.97 34.10
N ALA A 133 -34.81 -26.94 35.44
CA ALA A 133 -33.73 -27.29 36.38
C ALA A 133 -32.98 -28.59 36.02
N PRO A 134 -33.63 -29.73 35.72
CA PRO A 134 -32.92 -30.95 35.32
C PRO A 134 -32.07 -30.81 34.05
N TYR A 135 -32.45 -29.91 33.14
CA TYR A 135 -31.72 -29.65 31.92
C TYR A 135 -30.57 -28.65 32.14
N VAL A 136 -30.83 -27.58 32.88
CA VAL A 136 -29.83 -26.59 33.29
C VAL A 136 -28.73 -27.24 34.14
N ASP A 137 -29.09 -28.11 35.09
CA ASP A 137 -28.14 -28.84 35.92
C ASP A 137 -27.21 -29.72 35.07
N TYR A 138 -27.75 -30.35 34.01
CA TYR A 138 -26.94 -31.10 33.04
C TYR A 138 -25.97 -30.18 32.28
N LEU A 139 -26.43 -29.03 31.78
CA LEU A 139 -25.59 -28.07 31.05
C LEU A 139 -24.46 -27.51 31.93
N LEU A 140 -24.72 -27.30 33.23
CA LEU A 140 -23.73 -26.80 34.20
C LEU A 140 -22.77 -27.88 34.70
N ALA A 141 -23.16 -29.16 34.67
CA ALA A 141 -22.34 -30.27 35.16
C ALA A 141 -21.23 -30.69 34.18
N GLU A 142 -21.29 -30.25 32.92
CA GLU A 142 -20.34 -30.59 31.88
C GLU A 142 -19.27 -29.47 31.75
N PRO A 143 -17.96 -29.79 31.76
CA PRO A 143 -16.87 -28.81 31.65
C PRO A 143 -16.67 -28.37 30.19
N LEU A 144 -17.69 -27.74 29.59
CA LEU A 144 -17.83 -27.62 28.14
C LEU A 144 -17.21 -26.37 27.52
N TRP A 145 -17.14 -25.28 28.29
CA TRP A 145 -16.88 -23.93 27.79
C TRP A 145 -15.39 -23.67 27.48
N THR A 146 -14.46 -24.38 28.11
CA THR A 146 -13.02 -24.25 27.85
C THR A 146 -12.57 -24.87 26.51
N HIS A 147 -13.49 -25.50 25.76
CA HIS A 147 -13.17 -26.16 24.50
C HIS A 147 -13.34 -25.26 23.27
N LEU A 148 -14.10 -24.16 23.38
CA LEU A 148 -14.28 -23.22 22.28
C LEU A 148 -13.10 -22.26 22.17
N PRO A 149 -12.57 -22.00 20.96
CA PRO A 149 -11.45 -21.08 20.79
C PRO A 149 -11.68 -19.68 21.36
N SER A 150 -12.92 -19.19 21.36
CA SER A 150 -13.29 -17.89 21.95
C SER A 150 -13.13 -17.82 23.47
N ALA A 151 -13.07 -18.96 24.16
CA ALA A 151 -12.94 -19.05 25.62
C ALA A 151 -11.51 -19.41 26.08
N TRP A 152 -10.58 -19.57 25.13
CA TRP A 152 -9.19 -19.92 25.42
C TRP A 152 -8.41 -18.77 26.03
N SER A 153 -7.24 -19.11 26.59
CA SER A 153 -6.23 -18.14 26.98
C SER A 153 -5.84 -17.20 25.83
N ASP A 154 -5.42 -15.98 26.15
CA ASP A 154 -4.95 -15.02 25.14
C ASP A 154 -3.78 -15.60 24.33
N GLU A 155 -2.89 -16.35 24.98
CA GLU A 155 -1.78 -17.06 24.33
C GLU A 155 -2.29 -18.14 23.35
N GLY A 156 -3.34 -18.88 23.73
CA GLY A 156 -4.01 -19.87 22.86
C GLY A 156 -4.68 -19.24 21.64
N LYS A 157 -5.41 -18.13 21.85
CA LYS A 157 -6.05 -17.35 20.79
C LYS A 157 -5.00 -16.80 19.81
N ASN A 158 -3.91 -16.23 20.31
CA ASN A 158 -2.83 -15.68 19.52
C ASN A 158 -2.13 -16.75 18.67
N LEU A 159 -1.85 -17.93 19.24
CA LEU A 159 -1.28 -19.04 18.49
C LEU A 159 -2.23 -19.51 17.38
N LEU A 160 -3.51 -19.70 17.67
CA LEU A 160 -4.49 -20.10 16.65
C LEU A 160 -4.57 -19.09 15.50
N ASN A 161 -4.70 -17.79 15.82
CA ASN A 161 -4.77 -16.74 14.81
C ASN A 161 -3.48 -16.65 13.97
N SER A 162 -2.31 -16.82 14.58
CA SER A 162 -1.02 -16.84 13.86
C SER A 162 -0.92 -17.96 12.82
N ILE A 163 -1.56 -19.10 13.08
CA ILE A 163 -1.59 -20.25 12.16
C ILE A 163 -2.57 -20.01 11.01
N LEU A 164 -3.64 -19.25 11.24
CA LEU A 164 -4.74 -19.08 10.27
C LEU A 164 -4.62 -17.84 9.37
N ARG A 165 -3.94 -16.77 9.80
CA ARG A 165 -4.02 -15.44 9.14
C ARG A 165 -2.74 -14.89 8.51
N ASN A 166 -1.56 -15.45 8.80
CA ASN A 166 -0.29 -14.75 8.49
C ASN A 166 0.39 -15.12 7.17
N TYR A 167 -0.19 -16.01 6.34
CA TYR A 167 0.59 -16.67 5.29
C TYR A 167 -0.10 -16.81 3.92
N THR A 168 -1.37 -16.46 3.76
CA THR A 168 -2.11 -16.60 2.49
C THR A 168 -3.07 -15.44 2.24
N LYS A 169 -3.32 -15.14 0.95
CA LYS A 169 -4.30 -14.14 0.47
C LYS A 169 -5.74 -14.43 0.91
N THR A 170 -6.09 -15.69 1.05
CA THR A 170 -7.38 -16.14 1.60
C THR A 170 -7.15 -16.68 3.01
N ALA A 171 -7.93 -16.23 3.98
CA ALA A 171 -7.84 -16.72 5.36
C ALA A 171 -8.05 -18.25 5.40
N ILE A 172 -7.18 -18.95 6.13
CA ILE A 172 -7.42 -20.37 6.39
C ILE A 172 -8.66 -20.45 7.29
N PRO A 173 -9.70 -21.22 6.92
CA PRO A 173 -10.87 -21.33 7.75
C PRO A 173 -10.50 -22.02 9.09
N PRO A 174 -11.29 -21.85 10.16
CA PRO A 174 -12.51 -21.04 10.19
C PRO A 174 -12.23 -19.54 10.25
N THR A 175 -13.15 -18.75 9.71
CA THR A 175 -13.17 -17.30 9.89
C THR A 175 -13.51 -16.95 11.34
N ASP A 176 -12.81 -15.96 11.89
CA ASP A 176 -13.02 -15.40 13.24
C ASP A 176 -13.25 -16.41 14.39
N PRO A 177 -12.34 -17.38 14.62
CA PRO A 177 -12.58 -18.44 15.61
C PRO A 177 -12.72 -17.95 17.06
N THR A 178 -12.20 -16.76 17.36
CA THR A 178 -12.01 -16.26 18.74
C THR A 178 -12.99 -15.16 19.15
N LEU A 179 -13.95 -14.76 18.29
CA LEU A 179 -14.72 -13.53 18.48
C LEU A 179 -16.12 -13.68 19.12
N TRP A 180 -16.57 -14.89 19.47
CA TRP A 180 -17.94 -15.09 20.01
C TRP A 180 -18.23 -14.34 21.31
N ILE A 181 -17.23 -14.12 22.16
CA ILE A 181 -17.41 -13.36 23.41
C ILE A 181 -17.24 -11.86 23.16
N GLU A 182 -16.09 -11.47 22.62
CA GLU A 182 -15.69 -10.07 22.47
C GLU A 182 -16.60 -9.30 21.51
N TYR A 183 -16.99 -9.92 20.40
CA TYR A 183 -17.81 -9.30 19.37
C TYR A 183 -19.28 -9.67 19.53
N GLU A 184 -19.63 -10.95 19.40
CA GLU A 184 -21.05 -11.36 19.38
C GLU A 184 -21.74 -11.12 20.74
N TRP A 185 -21.14 -11.57 21.85
CA TRP A 185 -21.78 -11.38 23.17
C TRP A 185 -21.72 -9.93 23.65
N HIS A 186 -20.54 -9.33 23.76
CA HIS A 186 -20.40 -8.00 24.36
C HIS A 186 -20.86 -6.86 23.45
N LYS A 187 -20.56 -6.92 22.13
CA LYS A 187 -20.87 -5.83 21.20
C LYS A 187 -22.27 -5.97 20.61
N ILE A 188 -22.61 -7.14 20.08
CA ILE A 188 -23.91 -7.37 19.40
C ILE A 188 -25.03 -7.63 20.42
N CYS A 189 -24.88 -8.62 21.29
CA CYS A 189 -25.89 -8.96 22.29
C CYS A 189 -25.93 -8.01 23.50
N ARG A 190 -24.93 -7.11 23.64
CA ARG A 190 -24.77 -6.19 24.79
C ARG A 190 -24.75 -6.93 26.13
N GLY A 191 -24.16 -8.11 26.13
CA GLY A 191 -24.01 -8.97 27.28
C GLY A 191 -22.97 -8.47 28.28
N SER A 192 -23.11 -8.86 29.56
CA SER A 192 -22.18 -8.44 30.61
C SER A 192 -20.88 -9.26 30.61
N ASN A 193 -19.83 -8.73 31.25
CA ASN A 193 -18.54 -9.40 31.47
C ASN A 193 -18.57 -10.33 32.70
N ASP A 194 -19.75 -10.79 33.08
CA ASP A 194 -19.91 -11.74 34.18
C ASP A 194 -19.58 -13.15 33.66
N PRO A 195 -18.59 -13.87 34.24
CA PRO A 195 -18.16 -15.17 33.72
C PRO A 195 -19.28 -16.21 33.69
N TYR A 196 -20.32 -16.06 34.53
CA TYR A 196 -21.47 -16.95 34.52
C TYR A 196 -22.38 -16.70 33.32
N GLU A 197 -22.50 -15.45 32.86
CA GLU A 197 -23.25 -15.08 31.65
C GLU A 197 -22.47 -15.38 30.37
N GLU A 198 -21.17 -15.12 30.33
CA GLU A 198 -20.28 -15.53 29.21
C GLU A 198 -20.32 -17.05 29.00
N ASN A 199 -20.31 -17.83 30.08
CA ASN A 199 -20.46 -19.28 30.02
C ASN A 199 -21.82 -19.69 29.40
N ALA A 200 -22.90 -18.98 29.73
CA ALA A 200 -24.21 -19.24 29.13
C ALA A 200 -24.22 -18.94 27.62
N ALA A 201 -23.54 -17.88 27.18
CA ALA A 201 -23.39 -17.56 25.76
C ALA A 201 -22.67 -18.68 25.01
N LEU A 202 -21.54 -19.16 25.54
CA LEU A 202 -20.76 -20.26 24.96
C LEU A 202 -21.54 -21.59 24.91
N ILE A 203 -22.35 -21.89 25.93
CA ILE A 203 -23.24 -23.08 25.91
C ILE A 203 -24.23 -23.02 24.76
N VAL A 204 -24.79 -21.84 24.48
CA VAL A 204 -25.72 -21.65 23.35
C VAL A 204 -25.01 -21.85 22.02
N VAL A 205 -23.83 -21.28 21.84
CA VAL A 205 -23.02 -21.49 20.61
C VAL A 205 -22.76 -22.98 20.40
N GLN A 206 -22.30 -23.68 21.45
CA GLN A 206 -21.86 -25.07 21.32
C GLN A 206 -22.99 -26.09 21.19
N ARG A 207 -24.17 -25.84 21.78
CA ARG A 207 -25.23 -26.87 21.86
C ARG A 207 -26.47 -26.55 21.07
N SER A 208 -26.71 -25.28 20.76
CA SER A 208 -27.97 -24.91 20.12
C SER A 208 -28.02 -25.40 18.68
N VAL A 209 -29.22 -25.76 18.24
CA VAL A 209 -29.52 -26.09 16.85
C VAL A 209 -30.62 -25.14 16.38
N ASN A 210 -30.32 -24.33 15.36
CA ASN A 210 -31.17 -23.23 14.93
C ASN A 210 -31.58 -22.29 16.09
N GLY A 211 -30.65 -22.01 17.01
CA GLY A 211 -30.91 -21.16 18.18
C GLY A 211 -31.73 -21.80 19.31
N LEU A 212 -32.00 -23.11 19.24
CA LEU A 212 -32.78 -23.85 20.24
C LEU A 212 -31.86 -24.76 21.07
N LEU A 213 -31.99 -24.71 22.39
CA LEU A 213 -31.42 -25.74 23.28
C LEU A 213 -32.47 -26.83 23.51
N ILE A 214 -32.14 -28.06 23.11
CA ILE A 214 -33.09 -29.16 23.03
C ILE A 214 -32.64 -30.33 23.93
N PRO A 215 -33.28 -30.56 25.09
CA PRO A 215 -32.85 -31.59 26.02
C PRO A 215 -32.89 -32.98 25.40
N VAL A 216 -31.97 -33.86 25.78
CA VAL A 216 -31.77 -35.22 25.24
C VAL A 216 -31.28 -35.24 23.78
N PHE A 217 -31.79 -34.39 22.88
CA PHE A 217 -31.24 -34.27 21.52
C PHE A 217 -29.83 -33.68 21.54
N ASP A 218 -29.59 -32.68 22.38
CA ASP A 218 -28.27 -32.06 22.56
C ASP A 218 -27.24 -33.04 23.17
N MET A 219 -27.63 -34.27 23.53
CA MET A 219 -26.73 -35.34 23.99
C MET A 219 -26.34 -36.33 22.87
N MET A 220 -26.89 -36.17 21.66
CA MET A 220 -26.50 -36.97 20.50
C MET A 220 -25.23 -36.39 19.88
N ASN A 221 -24.21 -37.21 19.70
CA ASN A 221 -22.98 -36.78 19.05
C ASN A 221 -23.19 -36.63 17.53
N HIS A 222 -22.39 -35.75 16.91
CA HIS A 222 -22.42 -35.50 15.47
C HIS A 222 -21.53 -36.50 14.72
N ARG A 223 -22.07 -37.09 13.65
CA ARG A 223 -21.27 -37.86 12.68
C ARG A 223 -22.01 -38.08 11.36
N ASN A 224 -21.31 -37.85 10.25
CA ASN A 224 -21.84 -37.91 8.89
C ASN A 224 -21.51 -39.25 8.18
N GLY A 225 -21.79 -39.32 6.87
CA GLY A 225 -21.43 -40.45 6.00
C GLY A 225 -22.13 -41.76 6.35
N LYS A 226 -21.40 -42.88 6.28
CA LYS A 226 -21.92 -44.23 6.61
C LYS A 226 -22.31 -44.41 8.08
N TRP A 227 -21.84 -43.53 8.95
CA TRP A 227 -22.09 -43.57 10.39
C TRP A 227 -23.42 -42.92 10.79
N LEU A 228 -23.87 -41.91 10.03
CA LEU A 228 -25.14 -41.21 10.29
C LEU A 228 -26.31 -42.20 10.24
N ASN A 229 -26.94 -42.42 11.40
CA ASN A 229 -27.95 -43.45 11.57
C ASN A 229 -29.29 -42.92 12.07
N THR A 230 -29.46 -41.60 12.22
CA THR A 230 -30.73 -40.95 12.58
C THR A 230 -31.07 -39.79 11.64
N GLU A 231 -32.37 -39.44 11.57
CA GLU A 231 -32.84 -38.20 10.96
C GLU A 231 -33.86 -37.52 11.88
N SER A 232 -33.84 -36.18 11.88
CA SER A 232 -34.73 -35.31 12.65
C SER A 232 -35.66 -34.49 11.75
N ASN A 233 -36.71 -33.90 12.34
CA ASN A 233 -37.57 -32.89 11.70
C ASN A 233 -37.73 -31.67 12.62
N ILE A 234 -36.96 -30.62 12.39
CA ILE A 234 -36.94 -29.43 13.24
C ILE A 234 -38.11 -28.49 12.89
N TYR A 235 -38.72 -28.58 11.69
CA TYR A 235 -39.70 -27.58 11.21
C TYR A 235 -41.21 -27.96 11.20
N LYS A 236 -41.67 -29.06 11.82
CA LYS A 236 -43.11 -29.42 11.84
C LYS A 236 -43.72 -29.39 13.24
N ASN A 237 -44.56 -28.38 13.49
CA ASN A 237 -45.45 -28.22 14.66
C ASN A 237 -44.74 -28.01 16.02
N ASN A 238 -43.54 -27.40 16.05
CA ASN A 238 -42.79 -27.13 17.29
C ASN A 238 -42.58 -28.40 18.17
N VAL A 239 -42.43 -29.56 17.51
CA VAL A 239 -42.12 -30.84 18.17
C VAL A 239 -41.02 -31.52 17.37
N LEU A 240 -39.83 -31.64 17.96
CA LEU A 240 -38.72 -32.37 17.36
C LEU A 240 -39.01 -33.87 17.43
N LYS A 241 -38.98 -34.57 16.30
CA LYS A 241 -38.99 -36.03 16.26
C LYS A 241 -37.71 -36.53 15.63
N VAL A 242 -37.16 -37.59 16.21
CA VAL A 242 -35.98 -38.28 15.69
C VAL A 242 -36.35 -39.73 15.43
N ARG A 243 -35.92 -40.26 14.28
CA ARG A 243 -36.10 -41.66 13.89
C ARG A 243 -34.84 -42.23 13.27
N THR A 244 -34.70 -43.54 13.29
CA THR A 244 -33.53 -44.22 12.70
C THR A 244 -33.56 -44.17 11.17
N LEU A 245 -32.40 -44.04 10.52
CA LEU A 245 -32.22 -44.10 9.06
C LEU A 245 -32.04 -45.53 8.54
N ARG A 246 -31.38 -46.36 9.35
CA ARG A 246 -31.05 -47.77 9.10
C ARG A 246 -31.36 -48.61 10.34
N GLU A 247 -31.19 -49.93 10.22
CA GLU A 247 -31.16 -50.78 11.42
C GLU A 247 -29.92 -50.46 12.25
N ILE A 248 -30.07 -50.49 13.58
CA ILE A 248 -29.01 -50.16 14.54
C ILE A 248 -28.94 -51.31 15.55
N GLU A 249 -27.76 -51.93 15.64
CA GLU A 249 -27.53 -53.08 16.51
C GLU A 249 -27.30 -52.65 17.98
N PRO A 250 -27.54 -53.55 18.95
CA PRO A 250 -27.23 -53.28 20.35
C PRO A 250 -25.76 -52.87 20.55
N GLY A 251 -25.54 -51.80 21.31
CA GLY A 251 -24.23 -51.22 21.60
C GLY A 251 -23.80 -50.12 20.63
N GLU A 252 -24.45 -49.96 19.47
CA GLU A 252 -24.16 -48.85 18.55
C GLU A 252 -24.62 -47.50 19.12
N GLU A 253 -23.82 -46.46 18.86
CA GLU A 253 -24.15 -45.07 19.20
C GLU A 253 -25.08 -44.45 18.15
N LEU A 254 -25.96 -43.55 18.59
CA LEU A 254 -26.82 -42.76 17.73
C LEU A 254 -26.15 -41.43 17.39
N TYR A 255 -26.01 -41.17 16.09
CA TYR A 255 -25.42 -39.94 15.57
C TYR A 255 -26.48 -39.04 14.94
N THR A 256 -26.34 -37.73 15.16
CA THR A 256 -27.09 -36.68 14.46
C THR A 256 -26.19 -35.96 13.45
N THR A 257 -26.77 -35.08 12.64
CA THR A 257 -26.05 -34.20 11.72
C THR A 257 -26.51 -32.75 11.86
N TYR A 258 -25.58 -31.81 11.84
CA TYR A 258 -25.84 -30.37 11.89
C TYR A 258 -25.77 -29.66 10.52
N ASN A 259 -25.27 -30.35 9.48
CA ASN A 259 -25.05 -29.78 8.15
C ASN A 259 -25.61 -30.62 6.98
N LEU A 260 -26.01 -31.88 7.21
CA LEU A 260 -26.63 -32.75 6.18
C LEU A 260 -28.11 -33.09 6.47
N CYS A 261 -28.76 -32.35 7.36
CA CYS A 261 -30.18 -32.54 7.63
C CYS A 261 -31.06 -31.92 6.54
N LYS A 262 -32.29 -32.42 6.40
CA LYS A 262 -33.25 -31.98 5.35
C LYS A 262 -33.68 -30.52 5.49
N ASP A 263 -33.49 -29.95 6.66
CA ASP A 263 -33.96 -28.64 7.10
C ASP A 263 -32.82 -27.79 7.69
N CYS A 264 -31.57 -28.08 7.31
CA CYS A 264 -30.36 -27.37 7.76
C CYS A 264 -30.10 -26.03 7.02
N GLY A 265 -31.01 -25.61 6.13
CA GLY A 265 -30.85 -24.39 5.33
C GLY A 265 -29.61 -24.40 4.43
N HIS A 266 -28.89 -23.29 4.38
CA HIS A 266 -27.66 -23.11 3.57
C HIS A 266 -26.41 -23.80 4.16
N ARG A 267 -26.49 -24.39 5.36
CA ARG A 267 -25.36 -25.09 5.99
C ARG A 267 -24.83 -26.26 5.15
N ILE A 268 -25.65 -26.81 4.26
CA ILE A 268 -25.21 -27.87 3.34
C ILE A 268 -24.20 -27.36 2.28
N GLU A 269 -24.12 -26.06 2.06
CA GLU A 269 -23.24 -25.43 1.05
C GLU A 269 -22.00 -24.80 1.69
N SER A 270 -22.09 -24.29 2.93
CA SER A 270 -21.04 -23.49 3.57
C SER A 270 -20.52 -24.00 4.92
N PHE A 271 -21.07 -25.10 5.47
CA PHE A 271 -20.71 -25.56 6.83
C PHE A 271 -19.97 -26.91 6.83
N GLY A 272 -18.75 -26.93 7.39
CA GLY A 272 -17.87 -28.09 7.45
C GLY A 272 -17.01 -28.19 8.72
N THR A 273 -15.89 -28.91 8.60
CA THR A 273 -14.92 -29.17 9.69
C THR A 273 -14.41 -27.89 10.35
N PRO A 274 -14.07 -26.81 9.61
CA PRO A 274 -13.65 -25.56 10.24
C PRO A 274 -14.73 -24.95 11.15
N GLU A 275 -15.97 -24.91 10.70
CA GLU A 275 -17.09 -24.33 11.46
C GLU A 275 -17.40 -25.20 12.68
N PHE A 276 -17.29 -26.54 12.57
CA PHE A 276 -17.39 -27.43 13.74
C PHE A 276 -16.30 -27.16 14.79
N PHE A 277 -15.07 -26.88 14.36
CA PHE A 277 -14.00 -26.52 15.28
C PHE A 277 -14.27 -25.19 15.97
N ARG A 278 -14.73 -24.18 15.23
CA ARG A 278 -15.09 -22.85 15.78
C ARG A 278 -16.27 -22.89 16.74
N GLU A 279 -17.38 -23.50 16.33
CA GLU A 279 -18.67 -23.41 17.03
C GLU A 279 -18.88 -24.52 18.06
N TYR A 280 -18.28 -25.70 17.84
CA TYR A 280 -18.47 -26.85 18.72
C TYR A 280 -17.20 -27.27 19.47
N GLY A 281 -16.02 -26.79 19.06
CA GLY A 281 -14.73 -27.01 19.74
C GLY A 281 -14.09 -28.36 19.43
N PHE A 282 -14.50 -29.03 18.35
CA PHE A 282 -13.94 -30.33 17.95
C PHE A 282 -13.66 -30.42 16.45
N VAL A 283 -12.71 -31.28 16.08
CA VAL A 283 -12.44 -31.64 14.68
C VAL A 283 -13.34 -32.81 14.28
N GLU A 284 -14.11 -32.63 13.21
CA GLU A 284 -15.05 -33.65 12.71
C GLU A 284 -14.35 -35.01 12.46
N GLN A 285 -15.01 -36.11 12.84
CA GLN A 285 -14.57 -37.45 12.45
C GLN A 285 -14.93 -37.71 10.99
N TYR A 286 -14.23 -38.64 10.32
CA TYR A 286 -14.53 -38.95 8.92
C TYR A 286 -16.00 -39.40 8.69
N PRO A 287 -16.66 -38.91 7.62
CA PRO A 287 -16.12 -38.01 6.60
C PRO A 287 -15.93 -36.57 7.10
N GLN A 288 -14.82 -35.95 6.72
CA GLN A 288 -14.53 -34.54 7.02
C GLN A 288 -14.83 -33.68 5.79
N ARG A 289 -15.49 -32.56 6.02
CA ARG A 289 -15.83 -31.60 4.99
C ARG A 289 -14.96 -30.34 5.07
N TRP A 290 -14.35 -29.92 3.98
CA TRP A 290 -13.49 -28.74 3.91
C TRP A 290 -13.98 -27.82 2.80
N ILE A 291 -14.33 -26.58 3.16
CA ILE A 291 -14.91 -25.59 2.26
C ILE A 291 -14.07 -24.32 2.37
N PHE A 292 -13.53 -23.88 1.25
CA PHE A 292 -12.77 -22.65 1.13
C PHE A 292 -13.56 -21.76 0.16
N GLU A 293 -14.21 -20.73 0.73
CA GLU A 293 -15.19 -19.87 0.06
C GLU A 293 -14.77 -19.50 -1.37
N ASP A 294 -15.67 -19.71 -2.34
CA ASP A 294 -15.53 -19.44 -3.78
C ASP A 294 -14.31 -20.05 -4.52
N VAL A 295 -13.41 -20.76 -3.84
CA VAL A 295 -12.18 -21.33 -4.43
C VAL A 295 -12.28 -22.85 -4.61
N VAL A 296 -12.47 -23.61 -3.53
CA VAL A 296 -12.50 -25.08 -3.57
C VAL A 296 -13.23 -25.68 -2.39
N GLY A 297 -14.03 -26.72 -2.64
CA GLY A 297 -14.66 -27.52 -1.59
C GLY A 297 -14.46 -29.00 -1.85
N PHE A 298 -14.18 -29.77 -0.79
CA PHE A 298 -14.06 -31.22 -0.90
C PHE A 298 -14.43 -31.93 0.40
N GLU A 299 -14.80 -33.21 0.25
CA GLU A 299 -15.02 -34.15 1.34
C GLU A 299 -13.97 -35.25 1.26
N ILE A 300 -13.45 -35.65 2.42
CA ILE A 300 -12.52 -36.76 2.58
C ILE A 300 -13.14 -37.82 3.51
N ASP A 301 -13.14 -39.08 3.07
CA ASP A 301 -13.64 -40.22 3.85
C ASP A 301 -12.67 -41.41 3.80
N GLU A 302 -12.81 -42.35 4.74
CA GLU A 302 -12.07 -43.60 4.79
C GLU A 302 -12.54 -44.56 3.69
N ALA A 303 -11.61 -45.09 2.90
CA ALA A 303 -11.92 -46.01 1.81
C ALA A 303 -12.53 -47.33 2.33
N ASP A 304 -13.65 -47.76 1.75
CA ASP A 304 -14.21 -49.09 1.98
C ASP A 304 -13.28 -50.14 1.35
N VAL A 305 -12.76 -51.07 2.16
CA VAL A 305 -11.71 -52.01 1.76
C VAL A 305 -12.18 -52.95 0.64
N GLU A 306 -11.56 -52.85 -0.54
CA GLU A 306 -10.95 -53.98 -1.29
C GLU A 306 -10.20 -53.59 -2.60
N SER A 307 -10.11 -52.33 -3.04
CA SER A 307 -9.55 -52.05 -4.39
C SER A 307 -8.65 -50.82 -4.63
N SER A 308 -8.24 -50.04 -3.63
CA SER A 308 -7.32 -48.89 -3.85
C SER A 308 -6.12 -48.90 -2.90
N SER A 309 -4.99 -48.39 -3.40
CA SER A 309 -3.73 -48.25 -2.65
C SER A 309 -3.72 -47.06 -1.68
N SER A 310 -4.83 -46.34 -1.55
CA SER A 310 -5.00 -45.21 -0.62
C SER A 310 -6.13 -45.50 0.38
N ASN A 311 -5.85 -45.31 1.66
CA ASN A 311 -6.81 -45.51 2.77
C ASN A 311 -7.97 -44.48 2.78
N PHE A 312 -7.98 -43.51 1.87
CA PHE A 312 -8.93 -42.41 1.82
C PHE A 312 -9.48 -42.20 0.41
N THR A 313 -10.72 -41.71 0.32
CA THR A 313 -11.40 -41.24 -0.89
C THR A 313 -11.70 -39.75 -0.79
N ILE A 314 -11.66 -39.05 -1.93
CA ILE A 314 -11.96 -37.62 -2.03
C ILE A 314 -13.08 -37.38 -3.03
N SER A 315 -14.01 -36.52 -2.67
CA SER A 315 -15.07 -36.03 -3.55
C SER A 315 -15.13 -34.51 -3.54
N TRP A 316 -15.05 -33.89 -4.72
CA TRP A 316 -15.21 -32.44 -4.87
C TRP A 316 -16.65 -32.03 -4.59
N ILE A 317 -16.82 -30.94 -3.85
CA ILE A 317 -18.10 -30.29 -3.60
C ILE A 317 -18.27 -29.25 -4.70
N GLY A 318 -19.26 -29.43 -5.57
CA GLY A 318 -19.42 -28.61 -6.78
C GLY A 318 -18.56 -29.12 -7.94
N THR A 319 -17.78 -28.24 -8.56
CA THR A 319 -16.87 -28.58 -9.67
C THR A 319 -15.47 -28.92 -9.16
N SER A 320 -14.76 -29.82 -9.84
CA SER A 320 -13.33 -30.05 -9.61
C SER A 320 -12.56 -28.73 -9.72
N PRO A 321 -11.53 -28.50 -8.88
CA PRO A 321 -10.74 -27.26 -8.94
C PRO A 321 -10.09 -27.10 -10.32
N GLY A 322 -10.14 -25.88 -10.85
CA GLY A 322 -9.33 -25.45 -11.99
C GLY A 322 -7.89 -25.16 -11.57
N ASP A 323 -7.11 -24.51 -12.45
CA ASP A 323 -5.71 -24.14 -12.14
C ASP A 323 -5.62 -23.22 -10.91
N ASP A 324 -6.56 -22.30 -10.72
CA ASP A 324 -6.59 -21.38 -9.57
C ASP A 324 -6.83 -22.14 -8.25
N GLY A 325 -7.83 -23.03 -8.24
CA GLY A 325 -8.10 -23.88 -7.07
C GLY A 325 -6.95 -24.84 -6.76
N MET A 326 -6.25 -25.34 -7.78
CA MET A 326 -5.05 -26.18 -7.59
C MET A 326 -3.85 -25.38 -7.06
N THR A 327 -3.69 -24.13 -7.50
CA THR A 327 -2.67 -23.21 -7.00
C THR A 327 -2.93 -22.90 -5.53
N PHE A 328 -4.17 -22.57 -5.17
CA PHE A 328 -4.60 -22.36 -3.80
C PHE A 328 -4.31 -23.57 -2.90
N LEU A 329 -4.69 -24.78 -3.32
CA LEU A 329 -4.39 -25.99 -2.54
C LEU A 329 -2.89 -26.16 -2.29
N HIS A 330 -2.03 -25.89 -3.29
CA HIS A 330 -0.58 -25.98 -3.15
C HIS A 330 0.01 -24.94 -2.18
N GLU A 331 -0.48 -23.70 -2.23
CA GLU A 331 -0.10 -22.65 -1.29
C GLU A 331 -0.43 -23.08 0.14
N ILE A 332 -1.64 -23.57 0.38
CA ILE A 332 -2.07 -24.04 1.70
C ILE A 332 -1.24 -25.24 2.17
N VAL A 333 -0.88 -26.19 1.29
CA VAL A 333 0.09 -27.26 1.65
C VAL A 333 1.36 -26.65 2.23
N SER A 334 1.95 -25.68 1.52
CA SER A 334 3.20 -25.04 1.92
C SER A 334 3.06 -24.31 3.27
N VAL A 335 1.95 -23.60 3.46
CA VAL A 335 1.63 -22.91 4.72
C VAL A 335 1.47 -23.88 5.89
N THR A 336 0.82 -25.03 5.67
CA THR A 336 0.68 -26.04 6.73
C THR A 336 2.02 -26.61 7.19
N GLU A 337 3.03 -26.72 6.30
CA GLU A 337 4.38 -27.15 6.70
C GLU A 337 5.16 -26.04 7.43
N ILE A 338 4.98 -24.77 7.05
CA ILE A 338 5.58 -23.63 7.78
C ILE A 338 5.02 -23.54 9.20
N THR A 339 3.69 -23.55 9.33
CA THR A 339 2.97 -23.40 10.61
C THR A 339 3.21 -24.58 11.56
N LYS A 340 3.54 -25.76 11.04
CA LYS A 340 4.02 -26.89 11.85
C LYS A 340 5.26 -26.54 12.67
N SER A 341 6.20 -25.79 12.10
CA SER A 341 7.41 -25.34 12.81
C SER A 341 7.09 -24.30 13.90
N VAL A 342 6.03 -23.50 13.71
CA VAL A 342 5.52 -22.56 14.71
C VAL A 342 4.95 -23.32 15.90
N LEU A 343 4.17 -24.38 15.65
CA LEU A 343 3.66 -25.28 16.69
C LEU A 343 4.81 -25.94 17.49
N GLU A 344 5.86 -26.41 16.81
CA GLU A 344 7.00 -27.07 17.45
C GLU A 344 7.85 -26.15 18.36
N LYS A 345 7.80 -24.82 18.16
CA LYS A 345 8.60 -23.82 18.90
C LYS A 345 7.93 -23.27 20.16
N ASN A 346 6.72 -23.70 20.51
CA ASN A 346 5.95 -23.11 21.60
C ASN A 346 6.50 -23.49 23.00
N ASP A 347 6.72 -22.48 23.86
CA ASP A 347 7.46 -22.55 25.13
C ASP A 347 6.61 -22.90 26.38
N GLY A 348 5.49 -23.60 26.20
CA GLY A 348 4.78 -24.29 27.28
C GLY A 348 3.89 -23.43 28.20
N GLU A 349 3.60 -22.16 27.84
CA GLU A 349 2.68 -21.29 28.58
C GLU A 349 1.19 -21.57 28.25
N ILE A 350 0.89 -22.26 27.15
CA ILE A 350 -0.49 -22.57 26.72
C ILE A 350 -1.05 -23.81 27.44
N PRO A 351 -2.30 -23.79 27.94
CA PRO A 351 -2.96 -24.97 28.48
C PRO A 351 -2.95 -26.16 27.51
N LYS A 352 -2.67 -27.37 28.03
CA LYS A 352 -2.52 -28.59 27.20
C LYS A 352 -3.75 -28.93 26.37
N SER A 353 -4.95 -28.65 26.87
CA SER A 353 -6.21 -28.89 26.16
C SER A 353 -6.32 -28.00 24.92
N GLU A 354 -6.03 -26.71 25.05
CA GLU A 354 -6.08 -25.74 23.95
C GLU A 354 -5.03 -26.10 22.88
N TYR A 355 -3.78 -26.32 23.31
CA TYR A 355 -2.71 -26.71 22.41
C TYR A 355 -3.01 -28.02 21.67
N SER A 356 -3.59 -29.02 22.35
CA SER A 356 -3.96 -30.29 21.72
C SER A 356 -5.04 -30.11 20.66
N SER A 357 -6.04 -29.25 20.91
CA SER A 357 -7.08 -28.92 19.93
C SER A 357 -6.52 -28.22 18.70
N ILE A 358 -5.61 -27.24 18.89
CA ILE A 358 -4.92 -26.55 17.78
C ILE A 358 -4.14 -27.55 16.93
N VAL A 359 -3.34 -28.41 17.56
CA VAL A 359 -2.55 -29.44 16.86
C VAL A 359 -3.45 -30.42 16.12
N GLN A 360 -4.56 -30.87 16.73
CA GLN A 360 -5.51 -31.78 16.09
C GLN A 360 -6.13 -31.17 14.84
N TYR A 361 -6.53 -29.88 14.91
CA TYR A 361 -7.10 -29.16 13.78
C TYR A 361 -6.08 -29.00 12.65
N HIS A 362 -4.87 -28.54 12.98
CA HIS A 362 -3.77 -28.37 12.03
C HIS A 362 -3.43 -29.67 11.29
N GLN A 363 -3.34 -30.79 12.03
CA GLN A 363 -3.07 -32.10 11.44
C GLN A 363 -4.18 -32.56 10.48
N ALA A 364 -5.45 -32.35 10.85
CA ALA A 364 -6.58 -32.69 10.00
C ALA A 364 -6.59 -31.85 8.72
N LEU A 365 -6.40 -30.53 8.83
CA LEU A 365 -6.30 -29.61 7.70
C LEU A 365 -5.15 -29.99 6.76
N SER A 366 -3.92 -30.13 7.29
CA SER A 366 -2.73 -30.47 6.51
C SER A 366 -2.92 -31.80 5.76
N LYS A 367 -3.52 -32.79 6.42
CA LYS A 367 -3.80 -34.09 5.80
C LYS A 367 -4.84 -34.00 4.70
N ALA A 368 -5.94 -33.29 4.95
CA ALA A 368 -7.04 -33.12 4.02
C ALA A 368 -6.59 -32.39 2.75
N ILE A 369 -5.88 -31.27 2.90
CA ILE A 369 -5.37 -30.47 1.79
C ILE A 369 -4.33 -31.23 0.97
N SER A 370 -3.39 -31.91 1.63
CA SER A 370 -2.39 -32.72 0.92
C SER A 370 -3.03 -33.80 0.06
N LEU A 371 -4.04 -34.49 0.59
CA LEU A 371 -4.73 -35.52 -0.17
C LEU A 371 -5.59 -34.94 -1.30
N ALA A 372 -6.28 -33.81 -1.08
CA ALA A 372 -7.07 -33.13 -2.10
C ALA A 372 -6.19 -32.62 -3.25
N PHE A 373 -5.04 -32.06 -2.92
CA PHE A 373 -4.02 -31.68 -3.89
C PHE A 373 -3.53 -32.88 -4.71
N ASP A 374 -3.13 -33.97 -4.05
CA ASP A 374 -2.70 -35.21 -4.72
C ASP A 374 -3.79 -35.83 -5.60
N PHE A 375 -5.06 -35.70 -5.20
CA PHE A 375 -6.21 -36.18 -5.95
C PHE A 375 -6.49 -35.31 -7.18
N GLY A 376 -6.45 -33.97 -7.03
CA GLY A 376 -6.61 -33.02 -8.13
C GLY A 376 -5.52 -33.17 -9.20
N LEU A 377 -4.29 -33.52 -8.80
CA LEU A 377 -3.22 -33.85 -9.74
C LEU A 377 -3.51 -35.10 -10.58
N LYS A 378 -4.37 -36.02 -10.13
CA LYS A 378 -4.64 -37.29 -10.83
C LYS A 378 -5.74 -37.21 -11.88
N ASP A 379 -6.59 -36.16 -11.89
CA ASP A 379 -7.79 -36.12 -12.73
C ASP A 379 -7.73 -35.17 -13.96
N ASN A 380 -8.50 -35.54 -14.99
CA ASN A 380 -8.84 -34.91 -16.28
C ASN A 380 -7.76 -34.24 -17.18
N GLU A 381 -7.10 -35.04 -18.03
CA GLU A 381 -6.79 -34.59 -19.40
C GLU A 381 -8.09 -34.61 -20.23
N ALA A 382 -8.79 -33.47 -20.27
CA ALA A 382 -9.95 -33.28 -21.12
C ALA A 382 -9.54 -33.15 -22.59
N CYS A 383 -9.30 -34.29 -23.25
CA CYS A 383 -9.76 -34.65 -24.60
C CYS A 383 -9.14 -36.02 -24.93
N ALA A 384 -9.59 -37.10 -24.29
CA ALA A 384 -9.26 -38.43 -24.79
C ALA A 384 -9.84 -38.58 -26.20
N LEU A 385 -9.00 -38.88 -27.19
CA LEU A 385 -9.39 -39.24 -28.55
C LEU A 385 -10.26 -40.52 -28.51
N GLY A 386 -11.55 -40.33 -28.21
CA GLY A 386 -12.45 -41.42 -27.84
C GLY A 386 -13.88 -40.95 -27.57
N GLY A 387 -14.55 -40.38 -28.57
CA GLY A 387 -16.01 -40.49 -28.69
C GLY A 387 -16.90 -39.31 -28.22
N LYS A 388 -16.36 -38.22 -27.67
CA LYS A 388 -17.12 -36.96 -27.51
C LYS A 388 -16.36 -35.82 -28.20
N THR A 389 -17.04 -35.07 -29.06
CA THR A 389 -16.47 -33.92 -29.79
C THR A 389 -16.04 -32.85 -28.79
N CYS A 390 -14.75 -32.82 -28.50
CA CYS A 390 -14.10 -31.81 -27.68
C CYS A 390 -13.96 -30.54 -28.53
N VAL A 391 -14.58 -29.44 -28.14
CA VAL A 391 -14.41 -28.14 -28.82
C VAL A 391 -13.24 -27.44 -28.18
N ILE A 392 -12.12 -27.30 -28.91
CA ILE A 392 -10.93 -26.58 -28.44
C ILE A 392 -11.15 -25.10 -28.71
N SER A 393 -11.15 -24.28 -27.66
CA SER A 393 -11.30 -22.83 -27.80
C SER A 393 -10.06 -22.20 -28.46
N PRO A 394 -10.21 -21.25 -29.39
CA PRO A 394 -9.10 -20.43 -29.89
C PRO A 394 -8.34 -19.69 -28.78
N SER A 395 -9.00 -19.37 -27.66
CA SER A 395 -8.38 -18.70 -26.49
C SER A 395 -7.38 -19.57 -25.71
N ARG A 396 -7.18 -20.84 -26.12
CA ARG A 396 -6.17 -21.73 -25.51
C ARG A 396 -4.73 -21.26 -25.74
N TYR A 397 -4.49 -20.58 -26.86
CA TYR A 397 -3.16 -20.11 -27.26
C TYR A 397 -3.08 -18.59 -27.11
N ASP A 398 -2.16 -18.14 -26.27
CA ASP A 398 -1.97 -16.72 -25.98
C ASP A 398 -1.37 -15.97 -27.18
N ASN A 399 -1.72 -14.70 -27.38
CA ASN A 399 -1.22 -13.92 -28.50
C ASN A 399 0.25 -13.49 -28.31
N LEU A 400 0.89 -13.54 -27.14
CA LEU A 400 2.31 -13.22 -26.89
C LEU A 400 2.89 -11.93 -27.54
N SER A 401 2.07 -11.13 -28.22
CA SER A 401 2.44 -9.97 -29.04
C SER A 401 2.14 -8.67 -28.30
N VAL A 402 1.26 -8.73 -27.30
CA VAL A 402 0.93 -7.65 -26.38
C VAL A 402 1.23 -8.11 -24.97
N ASN A 403 1.95 -7.28 -24.23
CA ASN A 403 2.15 -7.48 -22.80
C ASN A 403 0.92 -6.94 -22.06
N SER A 404 -0.11 -7.77 -21.88
CA SER A 404 -1.41 -7.35 -21.32
C SER A 404 -1.55 -7.60 -19.82
N VAL A 405 -0.49 -8.06 -19.16
CA VAL A 405 -0.52 -8.43 -17.75
C VAL A 405 0.44 -7.50 -17.03
N GLU A 406 -0.09 -6.69 -16.13
CA GLU A 406 0.70 -5.90 -15.20
C GLU A 406 0.77 -6.65 -13.87
N LEU A 407 1.86 -6.48 -13.12
CA LEU A 407 1.86 -6.94 -11.74
C LEU A 407 0.96 -5.99 -10.96
N GLU A 408 -0.14 -6.52 -10.45
CA GLU A 408 -1.07 -5.72 -9.66
C GLU A 408 -0.50 -5.58 -8.25
N TYR A 409 0.13 -4.44 -7.97
CA TYR A 409 0.55 -4.06 -6.62
C TYR A 409 -0.65 -3.46 -5.88
N THR A 410 -1.72 -4.24 -5.70
CA THR A 410 -2.87 -3.76 -4.93
C THR A 410 -2.50 -3.67 -3.46
N PRO A 411 -2.95 -2.63 -2.72
CA PRO A 411 -2.77 -2.57 -1.27
C PRO A 411 -3.29 -3.83 -0.59
N ALA A 412 -4.44 -4.38 -1.00
CA ALA A 412 -4.98 -5.62 -0.42
C ALA A 412 -4.05 -6.86 -0.57
N ASP A 413 -3.19 -6.89 -1.58
CA ASP A 413 -2.24 -7.98 -1.84
C ASP A 413 -0.84 -7.76 -1.25
N VAL A 414 -0.50 -6.52 -0.89
CA VAL A 414 0.86 -6.14 -0.45
C VAL A 414 0.86 -5.54 0.97
N CYS A 415 -0.24 -4.95 1.45
CA CYS A 415 -0.38 -4.29 2.75
C CYS A 415 -1.85 -4.16 3.19
N ASP A 416 -2.25 -4.87 4.24
CA ASP A 416 -3.46 -4.53 4.99
C ASP A 416 -3.21 -3.24 5.79
N ASN A 417 -3.56 -2.10 5.19
CA ASN A 417 -3.31 -0.77 5.72
C ASN A 417 -4.08 -0.46 7.01
N GLU A 418 -5.13 -1.23 7.32
CA GLU A 418 -5.96 -0.91 8.47
C GLU A 418 -5.14 -0.99 9.76
N ASP A 419 -4.31 -2.01 10.01
CA ASP A 419 -3.63 -2.08 11.30
C ASP A 419 -2.42 -1.13 11.47
N PHE A 420 -1.71 -0.75 10.40
CA PHE A 420 -0.52 0.12 10.48
C PHE A 420 -0.82 1.62 10.43
N LEU A 421 -1.84 2.05 9.68
CA LEU A 421 -2.18 3.48 9.53
C LEU A 421 -3.24 3.96 10.53
N LEU A 422 -3.95 3.04 11.21
CA LEU A 422 -4.99 3.44 12.16
C LEU A 422 -4.46 4.08 13.45
N PHE A 423 -3.14 4.05 13.69
CA PHE A 423 -2.48 4.66 14.86
C PHE A 423 -3.29 4.51 16.15
N ARG A 424 -3.85 3.31 16.41
CA ARG A 424 -4.88 3.11 17.45
C ARG A 424 -4.42 3.49 18.86
N ASP A 425 -3.11 3.52 19.08
CA ASP A 425 -2.46 3.87 20.34
C ASP A 425 -1.93 5.32 20.40
N TYR A 426 -2.27 6.17 19.42
CA TYR A 426 -1.89 7.58 19.38
C TYR A 426 -3.07 8.47 19.79
N ASP A 427 -2.75 9.53 20.52
CA ASP A 427 -3.68 10.60 20.88
C ASP A 427 -3.64 11.71 19.83
N ASP A 428 -4.82 12.19 19.39
CA ASP A 428 -4.93 13.38 18.53
C ASP A 428 -4.51 14.64 19.29
N ILE A 429 -3.55 15.38 18.72
CA ILE A 429 -2.99 16.61 19.31
C ILE A 429 -3.63 17.86 18.71
N GLU A 430 -3.69 17.95 17.38
CA GLU A 430 -4.23 19.11 16.67
C GLU A 430 -4.67 18.73 15.27
N GLU A 431 -5.82 19.27 14.84
CA GLU A 431 -6.29 19.21 13.45
C GLU A 431 -6.33 20.62 12.88
N ILE A 432 -5.79 20.80 11.67
CA ILE A 432 -5.72 22.09 10.97
C ILE A 432 -6.27 21.91 9.57
N GLN A 433 -7.46 22.46 9.32
CA GLN A 433 -8.03 22.53 7.97
C GLN A 433 -7.41 23.69 7.19
N THR A 434 -6.69 23.40 6.12
CA THR A 434 -6.16 24.40 5.17
C THR A 434 -7.07 24.52 3.94
N ALA A 435 -6.71 25.39 3.00
CA ALA A 435 -7.40 25.50 1.71
C ALA A 435 -7.17 24.27 0.81
N TYR A 436 -6.16 23.46 1.12
CA TYR A 436 -5.71 22.35 0.29
C TYR A 436 -6.05 20.98 0.90
N GLN A 437 -5.89 20.84 2.21
CA GLN A 437 -5.91 19.55 2.89
C GLN A 437 -6.18 19.70 4.40
N LEU A 438 -6.52 18.59 5.07
CA LEU A 438 -6.55 18.46 6.52
C LEU A 438 -5.17 18.00 7.02
N ILE A 439 -4.58 18.74 7.95
CA ILE A 439 -3.36 18.32 8.65
C ILE A 439 -3.76 17.80 10.03
N SER A 440 -3.48 16.53 10.32
CA SER A 440 -3.76 15.90 11.62
C SER A 440 -2.46 15.50 12.29
N VAL A 441 -2.26 15.93 13.54
CA VAL A 441 -1.05 15.66 14.33
C VAL A 441 -1.40 14.73 15.48
N MET A 442 -0.64 13.65 15.61
CA MET A 442 -0.88 12.56 16.55
C MET A 442 0.36 12.30 17.41
N PHE A 443 0.16 11.88 18.67
CA PHE A 443 1.24 11.57 19.60
C PHE A 443 1.03 10.22 20.28
N ASN A 444 2.06 9.41 20.33
CA ASN A 444 2.04 8.19 21.14
C ASN A 444 2.75 8.43 22.49
N PRO A 445 2.03 8.33 23.62
CA PRO A 445 2.60 8.62 24.94
C PRO A 445 3.60 7.57 25.43
N ASP A 446 3.53 6.33 24.92
CA ASP A 446 4.37 5.21 25.37
C ASP A 446 5.77 5.27 24.78
N ASN A 447 5.90 5.57 23.48
CA ASN A 447 7.18 5.68 22.77
C ASN A 447 7.64 7.13 22.53
N LYS A 448 6.80 8.12 22.87
CA LYS A 448 7.01 9.56 22.61
C LYS A 448 7.18 9.91 21.14
N ASP A 449 6.53 9.17 20.27
CA ASP A 449 6.58 9.40 18.83
C ASP A 449 5.52 10.41 18.42
N MET A 450 5.93 11.37 17.59
CA MET A 450 5.05 12.37 16.98
C MET A 450 4.87 11.99 15.53
N CYS A 451 3.63 11.99 15.05
CA CYS A 451 3.30 11.75 13.65
C CYS A 451 2.36 12.83 13.13
N PHE A 452 2.37 13.06 11.82
CA PHE A 452 1.28 13.78 11.18
C PHE A 452 0.90 13.15 9.84
N ASP A 453 -0.37 13.26 9.52
CA ASP A 453 -0.94 12.88 8.23
C ASP A 453 -1.55 14.10 7.51
N LEU A 454 -1.72 13.94 6.21
CA LEU A 454 -2.44 14.84 5.33
C LEU A 454 -3.60 14.07 4.70
N ASP A 455 -4.83 14.54 4.94
CA ASP A 455 -6.08 13.88 4.50
C ASP A 455 -6.13 12.38 4.84
N GLY A 456 -5.64 11.99 6.03
CA GLY A 456 -5.60 10.59 6.50
C GLY A 456 -4.41 9.78 5.97
N THR A 457 -3.53 10.38 5.17
CA THR A 457 -2.32 9.72 4.65
C THR A 457 -1.09 10.17 5.44
N VAL A 458 -0.46 9.24 6.16
CA VAL A 458 0.71 9.50 7.02
C VAL A 458 1.87 10.03 6.19
N GLN A 459 2.39 11.19 6.57
CA GLN A 459 3.51 11.82 5.86
C GLN A 459 4.82 11.62 6.59
N GLN A 460 4.84 11.86 7.91
CA GLN A 460 6.05 11.75 8.70
C GLN A 460 5.75 11.36 10.14
N CYS A 461 6.58 10.48 10.70
CA CYS A 461 6.75 10.32 12.14
C CYS A 461 8.18 10.65 12.56
N ALA A 462 8.36 11.09 13.80
CA ALA A 462 9.68 11.37 14.34
C ALA A 462 10.57 10.11 14.36
N SER A 463 9.97 8.96 14.63
CA SER A 463 10.65 7.66 14.69
C SER A 463 11.15 7.13 13.34
N TYR A 464 10.47 7.49 12.24
CA TYR A 464 10.75 6.97 10.89
C TYR A 464 11.41 7.96 9.94
N ARG A 465 11.51 9.23 10.34
CA ARG A 465 12.08 10.33 9.55
C ARG A 465 13.35 9.98 8.73
N PRO A 466 14.42 9.36 9.27
CA PRO A 466 15.61 9.07 8.47
C PRO A 466 15.38 8.02 7.37
N HIS A 467 14.44 7.08 7.55
CA HIS A 467 14.15 6.00 6.61
C HIS A 467 13.58 6.48 5.29
N TYR A 468 12.93 7.64 5.27
CA TYR A 468 12.48 8.24 4.03
C TYR A 468 13.53 9.18 3.43
N HIS A 469 13.98 10.15 4.23
CA HIS A 469 14.74 11.30 3.72
C HIS A 469 16.21 10.99 3.40
N GLU A 470 16.89 10.21 4.24
CA GLU A 470 18.31 9.91 4.02
C GLU A 470 18.52 9.07 2.74
N PRO A 471 17.76 7.99 2.47
CA PRO A 471 17.87 7.27 1.21
C PRO A 471 17.54 8.14 0.00
N ILE A 472 16.44 8.90 0.03
CA ILE A 472 16.03 9.75 -1.10
C ILE A 472 17.14 10.72 -1.50
N VAL A 473 17.76 11.40 -0.52
CA VAL A 473 18.78 12.41 -0.80
C VAL A 473 20.15 11.77 -1.05
N HIS A 474 20.61 10.91 -0.13
CA HIS A 474 21.99 10.44 -0.14
C HIS A 474 22.22 9.29 -1.12
N TYR A 475 21.26 8.39 -1.32
CA TYR A 475 21.44 7.34 -2.34
C TYR A 475 21.52 7.95 -3.75
N THR A 476 20.60 8.85 -4.06
CA THR A 476 20.55 9.56 -5.36
C THR A 476 21.83 10.34 -5.61
N ALA A 477 22.27 11.12 -4.63
CA ALA A 477 23.47 11.95 -4.75
C ALA A 477 24.75 11.15 -5.05
N ARG A 478 24.84 9.89 -4.61
CA ARG A 478 26.03 9.06 -4.84
C ARG A 478 26.26 8.72 -6.31
N PHE A 479 25.27 8.82 -7.18
CA PHE A 479 25.48 8.65 -8.62
C PHE A 479 26.13 9.88 -9.29
N LEU A 480 26.17 11.01 -8.60
CA LEU A 480 26.67 12.29 -9.08
C LEU A 480 28.07 12.59 -8.53
N ASP A 481 28.90 13.27 -9.31
CA ASP A 481 30.26 13.65 -8.87
C ASP A 481 30.24 14.79 -7.83
N LYS A 482 29.24 15.67 -7.92
CA LYS A 482 29.02 16.82 -7.03
C LYS A 482 27.54 17.15 -6.95
N ILE A 483 27.14 17.77 -5.84
CA ILE A 483 25.77 18.27 -5.61
C ILE A 483 25.84 19.80 -5.45
N GLU A 484 25.49 20.54 -6.51
CA GLU A 484 25.56 22.00 -6.54
C GLU A 484 24.15 22.61 -6.61
N ARG A 485 23.24 22.04 -7.39
CA ARG A 485 21.88 22.56 -7.58
C ARG A 485 20.83 21.47 -7.41
N VAL A 486 19.94 21.66 -6.42
CA VAL A 486 18.86 20.71 -6.12
C VAL A 486 17.50 21.42 -6.17
N LEU A 487 16.50 20.79 -6.76
CA LEU A 487 15.11 21.22 -6.64
C LEU A 487 14.31 20.10 -6.01
N PHE A 488 13.43 20.44 -5.08
CA PHE A 488 12.46 19.51 -4.53
C PHE A 488 11.04 20.07 -4.66
N VAL A 489 10.08 19.17 -4.87
CA VAL A 489 8.65 19.49 -5.05
C VAL A 489 7.86 18.71 -4.02
N GLY A 490 6.98 19.38 -3.28
CA GLY A 490 6.49 18.87 -2.00
C GLY A 490 7.56 19.02 -0.92
N GLY A 491 7.68 18.04 -0.02
CA GLY A 491 8.67 18.08 1.07
C GLY A 491 8.45 19.24 2.03
N GLY A 492 7.19 19.62 2.24
CA GLY A 492 6.79 20.71 3.13
C GLY A 492 7.32 20.53 4.55
N ASP A 493 7.55 19.30 4.99
CA ASP A 493 8.17 18.96 6.28
C ASP A 493 9.62 19.46 6.45
N SER A 494 10.23 19.97 5.38
CA SER A 494 11.60 20.50 5.31
C SER A 494 12.71 19.48 5.59
N MET A 495 12.40 18.18 5.61
CA MET A 495 13.40 17.17 5.91
C MET A 495 14.25 16.78 4.70
N LEU A 496 13.71 16.82 3.48
CA LEU A 496 14.54 16.79 2.27
C LEU A 496 15.57 17.94 2.28
N LEU A 497 15.12 19.16 2.61
CA LEU A 497 16.00 20.33 2.72
C LEU A 497 17.07 20.13 3.79
N HIS A 498 16.72 19.60 4.96
CA HIS A 498 17.67 19.29 6.03
C HIS A 498 18.82 18.40 5.55
N GLU A 499 18.50 17.34 4.81
CA GLU A 499 19.50 16.40 4.27
C GLU A 499 20.32 17.02 3.12
N ILE A 500 19.70 17.82 2.24
CA ILE A 500 20.39 18.53 1.15
C ILE A 500 21.42 19.54 1.69
N LEU A 501 21.14 20.21 2.81
CA LEU A 501 22.05 21.20 3.39
C LEU A 501 23.34 20.59 3.97
N LYS A 502 23.44 19.26 4.09
CA LYS A 502 24.67 18.56 4.50
C LYS A 502 25.78 18.62 3.44
N TYR A 503 25.46 18.93 2.17
CA TYR A 503 26.45 19.02 1.09
C TYR A 503 27.18 20.37 1.07
N SER A 504 28.49 20.36 1.31
CA SER A 504 29.30 21.59 1.26
C SER A 504 29.43 22.20 -0.14
N SER A 505 29.25 21.38 -1.19
CA SER A 505 29.27 21.84 -2.60
C SER A 505 27.99 22.56 -3.02
N LEU A 506 26.93 22.52 -2.22
CA LEU A 506 25.63 23.10 -2.56
C LEU A 506 25.76 24.60 -2.82
N ASP A 507 25.29 25.03 -4.00
CA ASP A 507 25.17 26.43 -4.43
C ASP A 507 23.72 26.91 -4.26
N LYS A 508 22.74 26.11 -4.70
CA LYS A 508 21.33 26.46 -4.65
C LYS A 508 20.41 25.28 -4.42
N VAL A 509 19.41 25.47 -3.56
CA VAL A 509 18.28 24.57 -3.39
C VAL A 509 16.96 25.33 -3.54
N VAL A 510 16.04 24.78 -4.34
CA VAL A 510 14.71 25.36 -4.61
C VAL A 510 13.63 24.40 -4.12
N GLY A 511 12.77 24.85 -3.22
CA GLY A 511 11.61 24.10 -2.74
C GLY A 511 10.32 24.66 -3.34
N LEU A 512 9.53 23.80 -3.99
CA LEU A 512 8.18 24.11 -4.48
C LEU A 512 7.17 23.40 -3.58
N GLU A 513 6.44 24.13 -2.74
CA GLU A 513 5.49 23.57 -1.78
C GLU A 513 4.13 24.23 -1.95
N LEU A 514 3.06 23.45 -1.96
CA LEU A 514 1.71 23.97 -2.12
C LEU A 514 1.27 24.74 -0.87
N ASP A 515 1.50 24.15 0.30
CA ASP A 515 0.89 24.58 1.55
C ASP A 515 1.96 24.96 2.59
N GLN A 516 2.19 26.26 2.77
CA GLN A 516 3.13 26.77 3.77
C GLN A 516 2.74 26.33 5.20
N GLN A 517 1.48 26.04 5.48
CA GLN A 517 1.06 25.57 6.80
C GLN A 517 1.71 24.23 7.13
N VAL A 518 1.95 23.35 6.16
CA VAL A 518 2.70 22.09 6.36
C VAL A 518 4.10 22.38 6.89
N THR A 519 4.84 23.31 6.25
CA THR A 519 6.16 23.74 6.71
C THR A 519 6.17 24.34 8.10
N ARG A 520 5.16 25.15 8.44
CA ARG A 520 5.05 25.76 9.77
C ARG A 520 4.70 24.75 10.85
N SER A 521 3.80 23.80 10.54
CA SER A 521 3.44 22.69 11.41
C SER A 521 4.64 21.76 11.63
N ALA A 522 5.44 21.50 10.59
CA ALA A 522 6.66 20.72 10.71
C ALA A 522 7.67 21.37 11.67
N PHE A 523 7.91 22.68 11.57
CA PHE A 523 8.76 23.36 12.56
C PHE A 523 8.17 23.31 13.98
N LYS A 524 6.86 23.52 14.14
CA LYS A 524 6.15 23.49 15.45
C LYS A 524 6.27 22.13 16.15
N TYR A 525 6.08 21.04 15.41
CA TYR A 525 5.95 19.69 15.99
C TYR A 525 7.20 18.82 15.87
N PHE A 526 8.09 19.12 14.91
CA PHE A 526 9.24 18.28 14.59
C PHE A 526 10.59 19.02 14.66
N GLY A 527 10.57 20.35 14.79
CA GLY A 527 11.78 21.17 14.83
C GLY A 527 12.47 21.33 13.47
N SER A 528 11.83 20.91 12.38
CA SER A 528 12.39 20.99 11.02
C SER A 528 12.41 22.44 10.53
N GLN A 529 13.60 23.02 10.34
CA GLN A 529 13.75 24.43 9.97
C GLN A 529 13.55 24.63 8.46
N PRO A 530 12.77 25.63 8.03
CA PRO A 530 12.64 25.95 6.61
C PRO A 530 13.84 26.70 6.02
N HIS A 531 14.74 27.20 6.87
CA HIS A 531 15.95 27.94 6.46
C HIS A 531 15.68 29.12 5.50
N TRP A 532 14.57 29.85 5.67
CA TRP A 532 14.26 31.05 4.86
C TRP A 532 15.35 32.12 4.90
N ASN A 533 16.25 32.07 5.89
CA ASN A 533 17.38 32.98 6.05
C ASN A 533 18.67 32.55 5.33
N ASN A 534 18.69 31.37 4.72
CA ASN A 534 19.84 30.85 4.00
C ASN A 534 19.81 31.32 2.54
N GLU A 535 20.86 32.02 2.09
CA GLU A 535 20.94 32.57 0.73
C GLU A 535 20.91 31.51 -0.38
N LYS A 536 21.23 30.26 -0.04
CA LYS A 536 21.18 29.12 -0.96
C LYS A 536 19.78 28.56 -1.13
N VAL A 537 18.85 28.88 -0.23
CA VAL A 537 17.50 28.29 -0.16
C VAL A 537 16.48 29.24 -0.77
N GLU A 538 15.68 28.74 -1.71
CA GLU A 538 14.56 29.46 -2.30
C GLU A 538 13.27 28.66 -2.17
N TRP A 539 12.33 29.14 -1.35
CA TRP A 539 10.99 28.58 -1.28
C TRP A 539 10.03 29.31 -2.21
N TRP A 540 9.17 28.55 -2.87
CA TRP A 540 8.05 29.00 -3.67
C TRP A 540 6.80 28.29 -3.16
N TYR A 541 5.93 29.05 -2.48
CA TYR A 541 4.66 28.56 -1.99
C TYR A 541 3.55 28.75 -3.03
N GLY A 542 2.79 27.69 -3.27
CA GLY A 542 1.70 27.64 -4.24
C GLY A 542 1.83 26.49 -5.25
N ASP A 543 0.85 26.36 -6.13
CA ASP A 543 0.77 25.30 -7.14
C ASP A 543 2.08 25.14 -7.94
N ALA A 544 2.66 23.94 -7.90
CA ALA A 544 3.89 23.62 -8.60
C ALA A 544 3.77 23.78 -10.12
N CYS A 545 2.62 23.45 -10.72
CA CYS A 545 2.37 23.62 -12.16
C CYS A 545 2.46 25.11 -12.54
N LYS A 546 1.92 26.00 -11.71
CA LYS A 546 2.04 27.46 -11.89
C LYS A 546 3.47 27.93 -11.60
N SER A 547 4.11 27.40 -10.56
CA SER A 547 5.47 27.77 -10.14
C SER A 547 6.50 27.47 -11.22
N ILE A 548 6.45 26.30 -11.84
CA ILE A 548 7.39 25.88 -12.90
C ILE A 548 7.35 26.83 -14.10
N LEU A 549 6.16 27.33 -14.47
CA LEU A 549 5.99 28.33 -15.54
C LEU A 549 6.65 29.68 -15.19
N MET A 550 6.91 29.93 -13.91
CA MET A 550 7.46 31.18 -13.40
C MET A 550 8.95 31.09 -13.07
N LEU A 551 9.54 29.90 -13.15
CA LEU A 551 10.95 29.73 -12.89
C LEU A 551 11.80 30.46 -13.95
N PRO A 552 12.93 31.07 -13.54
CA PRO A 552 13.83 31.74 -14.47
C PRO A 552 14.31 30.80 -15.56
N LYS A 553 14.42 31.29 -16.80
CA LYS A 553 14.87 30.48 -17.95
C LYS A 553 16.23 29.81 -17.71
N GLU A 554 17.13 30.46 -16.98
CA GLU A 554 18.46 29.94 -16.64
C GLU A 554 18.44 28.79 -15.64
N TYR A 555 17.29 28.46 -15.03
CA TYR A 555 17.16 27.29 -14.16
C TYR A 555 17.05 25.99 -14.96
N PHE A 556 16.50 26.05 -16.16
CA PHE A 556 16.29 24.87 -17.01
C PHE A 556 17.62 24.33 -17.54
N GLY A 557 17.87 23.03 -17.37
CA GLY A 557 19.11 22.38 -17.78
C GLY A 557 20.27 22.51 -16.78
N THR A 558 20.01 22.88 -15.52
CA THR A 558 21.07 23.22 -14.54
C THR A 558 21.05 22.40 -13.25
N PHE A 559 19.96 21.73 -12.92
CA PHE A 559 19.85 20.98 -11.66
C PHE A 559 20.53 19.62 -11.74
N ASP A 560 21.27 19.28 -10.69
CA ASP A 560 21.88 17.97 -10.53
C ASP A 560 20.84 16.95 -10.05
N MET A 561 19.94 17.38 -9.16
CA MET A 561 18.87 16.55 -8.61
C MET A 561 17.54 17.28 -8.65
N VAL A 562 16.49 16.55 -9.05
CA VAL A 562 15.10 16.95 -8.87
C VAL A 562 14.40 15.86 -8.05
N LEU A 563 13.99 16.19 -6.83
CA LEU A 563 13.36 15.27 -5.89
C LEU A 563 11.85 15.56 -5.86
N VAL A 564 11.04 14.58 -6.25
CA VAL A 564 9.58 14.73 -6.32
C VAL A 564 8.95 13.95 -5.18
N ASP A 565 8.37 14.68 -4.24
CA ASP A 565 7.71 14.18 -3.03
C ASP A 565 6.23 14.62 -3.06
N LEU A 566 5.50 14.06 -4.02
CA LEU A 566 4.10 14.37 -4.28
C LEU A 566 3.28 13.08 -4.27
N SER A 567 2.02 13.16 -3.84
CA SER A 567 1.06 12.05 -3.98
C SER A 567 0.66 11.82 -5.45
N GLU A 568 0.29 10.58 -5.80
CA GLU A 568 -0.14 10.20 -7.15
C GLU A 568 -1.24 11.10 -7.74
N THR A 569 -2.14 11.61 -6.89
CA THR A 569 -3.28 12.47 -7.29
C THR A 569 -2.87 13.75 -8.02
N VAL A 570 -1.67 14.27 -7.76
CA VAL A 570 -1.16 15.53 -8.32
C VAL A 570 -0.44 15.33 -9.66
N MET A 571 -0.06 14.08 -9.99
CA MET A 571 0.87 13.80 -11.09
C MET A 571 0.24 13.83 -12.50
N SER A 572 -1.09 13.75 -12.59
CA SER A 572 -1.83 13.89 -13.86
C SER A 572 -2.03 15.34 -14.31
N MET A 573 -1.56 16.31 -13.52
CA MET A 573 -1.73 17.73 -13.82
C MET A 573 -0.83 18.19 -14.96
N LYS A 574 -1.39 19.02 -15.84
CA LYS A 574 -0.70 19.62 -16.98
C LYS A 574 -0.07 20.95 -16.59
N VAL A 575 1.19 21.15 -16.97
CA VAL A 575 1.90 22.43 -16.87
C VAL A 575 1.66 23.27 -18.12
N THR A 576 1.64 22.62 -19.29
CA THR A 576 1.26 23.23 -20.57
C THR A 576 0.33 22.28 -21.34
N ASP A 577 -0.17 22.71 -22.51
CA ASP A 577 -0.99 21.83 -23.37
C ASP A 577 -0.23 20.54 -23.78
N GLU A 578 1.11 20.60 -23.81
CA GLU A 578 2.02 19.55 -24.28
C GLU A 578 2.79 18.83 -23.16
N LEU A 579 2.98 19.47 -22.00
CA LEU A 579 3.80 18.94 -20.89
C LEU A 579 2.98 18.70 -19.64
N ASP A 580 3.07 17.48 -19.11
CA ASP A 580 2.70 17.18 -17.73
C ASP A 580 3.78 17.67 -16.74
N ILE A 581 3.49 17.54 -15.44
CA ILE A 581 4.41 17.98 -14.38
C ILE A 581 5.75 17.24 -14.39
N MET A 582 5.78 15.93 -14.64
CA MET A 582 7.02 15.15 -14.64
C MET A 582 7.91 15.51 -15.82
N GLN A 583 7.32 15.65 -17.00
CA GLN A 583 8.00 16.12 -18.20
C GLN A 583 8.55 17.54 -18.01
N ALA A 584 7.75 18.45 -17.44
CA ALA A 584 8.20 19.82 -17.17
C ALA A 584 9.35 19.88 -16.16
N LEU A 585 9.29 19.08 -15.10
CA LEU A 585 10.37 18.96 -14.11
C LEU A 585 11.64 18.35 -14.70
N SER A 586 11.51 17.40 -15.64
CA SER A 586 12.67 16.76 -16.30
C SER A 586 13.54 17.77 -17.05
N LEU A 587 12.95 18.87 -17.54
CA LEU A 587 13.65 19.93 -18.26
C LEU A 587 14.55 20.80 -17.37
N LEU A 588 14.40 20.73 -16.04
CA LEU A 588 15.25 21.42 -15.08
C LEU A 588 16.62 20.74 -14.94
N LEU A 589 16.69 19.44 -15.19
CA LEU A 589 17.91 18.65 -15.02
C LEU A 589 18.97 19.00 -16.05
N ASN A 590 20.22 19.07 -15.61
CA ASN A 590 21.36 19.04 -16.51
C ASN A 590 21.49 17.65 -17.19
N PRO A 591 22.33 17.48 -18.24
CA PRO A 591 22.40 16.22 -18.98
C PRO A 591 22.73 14.97 -18.15
N ASN A 592 23.44 15.13 -17.02
CA ASN A 592 23.80 14.06 -16.10
C ASN A 592 22.96 14.10 -14.81
N GLY A 593 21.94 14.96 -14.75
CA GLY A 593 21.08 15.12 -13.59
C GLY A 593 20.18 13.90 -13.38
N ILE A 594 19.67 13.77 -12.16
CA ILE A 594 18.83 12.66 -11.76
C ILE A 594 17.51 13.20 -11.20
N MET A 595 16.40 12.68 -11.70
CA MET A 595 15.09 12.83 -11.07
C MET A 595 14.85 11.63 -10.16
N LEU A 596 14.32 11.86 -8.97
CA LEU A 596 13.78 10.81 -8.10
C LEU A 596 12.30 11.07 -7.81
N LYS A 597 11.51 10.01 -7.78
CA LYS A 597 10.12 9.99 -7.30
C LYS A 597 9.94 8.83 -6.32
N ASN A 598 9.33 9.09 -5.17
CA ASN A 598 8.86 8.05 -4.26
C ASN A 598 7.64 7.33 -4.89
N GLU A 599 7.34 6.08 -4.51
CA GLU A 599 6.28 5.22 -5.08
C GLU A 599 6.64 4.49 -6.40
N LEU A 600 5.75 3.60 -6.86
CA LEU A 600 5.88 2.77 -8.07
C LEU A 600 5.67 3.58 -9.36
N TYR A 601 6.63 4.43 -9.69
CA TYR A 601 6.59 5.32 -10.86
C TYR A 601 7.55 4.92 -12.00
N PHE A 602 7.99 3.66 -11.99
CA PHE A 602 9.06 3.18 -12.87
C PHE A 602 8.72 3.30 -14.36
N GLU A 603 7.52 2.88 -14.79
CA GLU A 603 7.14 2.87 -16.20
C GLU A 603 7.00 4.30 -16.76
N ASP A 604 6.29 5.19 -16.04
CA ASP A 604 6.14 6.59 -16.42
C ASP A 604 7.49 7.30 -16.48
N MET A 605 8.36 7.04 -15.50
CA MET A 605 9.73 7.58 -15.49
C MET A 605 10.56 7.03 -16.66
N ALA A 606 10.37 5.76 -17.03
CA ALA A 606 11.02 5.12 -18.18
C ALA A 606 10.46 5.56 -19.55
N ASP A 607 9.38 6.33 -19.58
CA ASP A 607 8.90 7.02 -20.78
C ASP A 607 9.51 8.42 -20.96
N ILE A 608 10.05 9.00 -19.88
CA ILE A 608 10.68 10.32 -19.86
C ILE A 608 12.20 10.22 -20.05
N PHE A 609 12.86 9.29 -19.35
CA PHE A 609 14.33 9.23 -19.29
C PHE A 609 14.92 8.11 -20.15
N GLU A 610 16.19 8.27 -20.49
CA GLU A 610 16.97 7.24 -21.18
C GLU A 610 17.29 6.06 -20.25
N HIS A 611 17.77 6.33 -19.05
CA HIS A 611 18.06 5.31 -18.03
C HIS A 611 17.13 5.49 -16.85
N THR A 612 16.45 4.42 -16.45
CA THR A 612 15.56 4.42 -15.29
C THR A 612 15.83 3.20 -14.43
N ILE A 613 15.82 3.37 -13.11
CA ILE A 613 15.84 2.28 -12.13
C ILE A 613 14.68 2.42 -11.15
N GLN A 614 14.22 1.29 -10.63
CA GLN A 614 13.46 1.21 -9.39
C GLN A 614 14.32 0.56 -8.31
N VAL A 615 14.29 1.11 -7.10
CA VAL A 615 15.20 0.73 -6.02
C VAL A 615 14.45 0.43 -4.74
N HIS A 616 14.90 -0.63 -4.08
CA HIS A 616 14.42 -1.12 -2.80
C HIS A 616 15.54 -0.92 -1.78
N TYR A 617 15.41 0.12 -0.96
CA TYR A 617 16.45 0.50 -0.04
C TYR A 617 16.34 -0.29 1.26
N TYR A 618 17.49 -0.74 1.79
CA TYR A 618 17.54 -1.49 3.05
C TYR A 618 16.97 -0.63 4.21
N ASP A 619 16.15 -1.24 5.06
CA ASP A 619 15.43 -0.58 6.15
C ASP A 619 14.43 0.52 5.76
N VAL A 620 14.01 0.55 4.50
CA VAL A 620 12.84 1.33 4.08
C VAL A 620 11.70 0.35 3.87
N PRO A 621 10.62 0.39 4.69
CA PRO A 621 9.54 -0.56 4.58
C PRO A 621 8.86 -0.35 3.24
N VAL A 622 8.56 -1.45 2.57
CA VAL A 622 7.70 -1.43 1.38
C VAL A 622 6.26 -1.34 1.90
N ILE A 623 5.83 -0.14 2.30
CA ILE A 623 4.44 0.11 2.67
C ILE A 623 3.66 0.26 1.37
N CYS A 624 2.78 -0.69 1.08
CA CYS A 624 1.97 -0.81 -0.14
C CYS A 624 2.82 -0.82 -1.43
N SER A 625 3.02 0.38 -1.98
CA SER A 625 3.67 0.71 -3.24
C SER A 625 4.86 1.66 -3.04
N GLN A 626 5.35 1.85 -1.81
CA GLN A 626 6.53 2.67 -1.56
C GLN A 626 7.79 2.03 -2.16
N ALA A 627 8.26 2.60 -3.27
CA ALA A 627 9.53 2.32 -3.92
C ALA A 627 10.24 3.63 -4.27
N LEU A 628 11.51 3.58 -4.70
CA LEU A 628 12.21 4.75 -5.21
C LEU A 628 12.48 4.58 -6.71
N SER A 629 11.88 5.42 -7.54
CA SER A 629 12.16 5.47 -8.97
C SER A 629 13.19 6.56 -9.25
N LEU A 630 14.26 6.25 -9.99
CA LEU A 630 15.28 7.22 -10.41
C LEU A 630 15.46 7.22 -11.93
N GLY A 631 15.52 8.40 -12.53
CA GLY A 631 15.60 8.60 -13.97
C GLY A 631 16.72 9.57 -14.35
N SER A 632 17.49 9.25 -15.40
CA SER A 632 18.54 10.12 -15.93
C SER A 632 18.72 9.95 -17.43
N ASN A 633 19.16 11.03 -18.10
CA ASN A 633 19.49 11.03 -19.51
C ASN A 633 20.99 10.76 -19.80
N GLY A 634 21.85 10.84 -18.78
CA GLY A 634 23.30 10.71 -18.93
C GLY A 634 23.95 9.69 -17.99
N ILE A 635 23.27 9.29 -16.92
CA ILE A 635 23.78 8.31 -15.95
C ILE A 635 23.23 6.92 -16.26
N ASN A 636 24.12 6.00 -16.67
CA ASN A 636 23.82 4.58 -16.67
C ASN A 636 24.03 4.00 -15.26
N PHE A 637 22.93 3.80 -14.53
CA PHE A 637 22.94 3.33 -13.15
C PHE A 637 23.63 1.98 -12.94
N LEU A 638 23.65 1.07 -13.92
CA LEU A 638 24.29 -0.26 -13.82
C LEU A 638 25.81 -0.23 -14.02
N GLN A 639 26.34 0.87 -14.57
CA GLN A 639 27.75 1.03 -14.90
C GLN A 639 28.46 2.09 -14.05
N ARG A 640 27.70 3.05 -13.51
CA ARG A 640 28.22 4.15 -12.70
C ARG A 640 28.86 3.65 -11.42
N SER A 641 30.03 4.19 -11.09
CA SER A 641 30.64 4.03 -9.76
C SER A 641 30.08 5.09 -8.83
N LEU A 642 29.76 4.72 -7.59
CA LEU A 642 29.24 5.66 -6.61
C LEU A 642 30.34 6.58 -6.05
N THR A 643 30.00 7.85 -5.88
CA THR A 643 30.82 8.87 -5.25
C THR A 643 30.60 8.86 -3.74
N ASP A 644 31.68 8.92 -2.96
CA ASP A 644 31.61 9.24 -1.54
C ASP A 644 31.77 10.75 -1.35
N HIS A 645 30.68 11.41 -0.94
CA HIS A 645 30.66 12.85 -0.70
C HIS A 645 31.23 13.25 0.66
N ASN A 646 31.77 12.30 1.45
CA ASN A 646 32.33 12.49 2.79
C ASN A 646 31.36 13.17 3.76
N ILE A 647 30.07 12.82 3.66
CA ILE A 647 29.09 13.21 4.69
C ILE A 647 29.47 12.44 5.97
N ASP A 648 29.55 13.15 7.09
CA ASP A 648 29.94 12.55 8.38
C ASP A 648 29.01 11.37 8.67
N SER A 649 29.56 10.15 8.67
CA SER A 649 28.80 8.92 8.89
C SER A 649 28.19 8.84 10.30
N ASN A 650 28.60 9.71 11.23
CA ASN A 650 27.94 9.85 12.54
C ASN A 650 26.65 10.70 12.48
N ASN A 651 26.42 11.41 11.36
CA ASN A 651 25.24 12.25 11.12
C ASN A 651 24.26 11.60 10.12
N LEU A 652 24.48 10.34 9.75
CA LEU A 652 23.55 9.51 8.99
C LEU A 652 23.07 8.39 9.90
N TYR A 653 21.76 8.29 10.07
CA TYR A 653 21.14 7.23 10.83
C TYR A 653 21.17 5.91 10.05
N ILE A 654 20.94 5.97 8.74
CA ILE A 654 20.99 4.83 7.85
C ILE A 654 22.37 4.77 7.22
N LYS A 655 23.09 3.69 7.54
CA LYS A 655 24.44 3.51 7.03
C LYS A 655 24.42 3.41 5.51
N PRO A 656 25.25 4.19 4.79
CA PRO A 656 25.39 4.03 3.36
C PRO A 656 25.85 2.61 3.04
N LEU A 657 25.16 1.94 2.13
CA LEU A 657 25.57 0.62 1.64
C LEU A 657 26.96 0.65 0.99
N ASP A 658 27.60 -0.52 0.97
CA ASP A 658 28.87 -0.73 0.27
C ASP A 658 28.75 -0.26 -1.18
N ILE A 659 29.73 0.52 -1.63
CA ILE A 659 29.83 1.03 -3.01
C ILE A 659 29.70 -0.13 -4.01
N ASP A 660 30.21 -1.31 -3.67
CA ASP A 660 30.26 -2.47 -4.55
C ASP A 660 28.94 -3.28 -4.58
N GLU A 661 28.05 -3.10 -3.60
CA GLU A 661 26.82 -3.91 -3.45
C GLU A 661 25.53 -3.15 -3.80
N HIS A 662 25.61 -1.87 -4.15
CA HIS A 662 24.42 -1.04 -4.42
C HIS A 662 23.49 -1.57 -5.53
N PHE A 663 24.02 -2.35 -6.48
CA PHE A 663 23.22 -2.95 -7.54
C PHE A 663 22.19 -3.97 -7.02
N GLU A 664 22.42 -4.53 -5.83
CA GLU A 664 21.51 -5.51 -5.20
C GLU A 664 20.20 -4.87 -4.74
N MET A 665 20.13 -3.54 -4.62
CA MET A 665 18.89 -2.82 -4.34
C MET A 665 18.07 -2.50 -5.59
N ILE A 666 18.65 -2.67 -6.79
CA ILE A 666 17.93 -2.36 -8.03
C ILE A 666 16.93 -3.48 -8.28
N HIS A 667 15.66 -3.13 -8.24
CA HIS A 667 14.56 -4.02 -8.56
C HIS A 667 14.35 -4.08 -10.08
N ASP A 668 14.14 -2.90 -10.67
CA ASP A 668 13.94 -2.75 -12.11
C ASP A 668 14.97 -1.80 -12.73
N TYR A 669 15.30 -2.03 -13.99
CA TYR A 669 16.11 -1.15 -14.82
C TYR A 669 15.59 -1.18 -16.26
N LYS A 670 15.55 -0.01 -16.91
CA LYS A 670 15.16 0.13 -18.32
C LYS A 670 16.05 1.14 -19.03
N HIS A 671 16.42 0.83 -20.27
CA HIS A 671 17.21 1.70 -21.15
C HIS A 671 16.44 1.99 -22.45
N SER A 672 16.04 3.25 -22.59
CA SER A 672 15.18 3.77 -23.66
C SER A 672 15.87 4.93 -24.40
N PRO A 673 16.87 4.68 -25.27
CA PRO A 673 17.69 5.73 -25.89
C PRO A 673 16.90 6.75 -26.73
N LEU A 674 15.71 6.39 -27.23
CA LEU A 674 14.86 7.30 -28.00
C LEU A 674 14.24 8.42 -27.15
N ASN A 675 14.07 8.21 -25.85
CA ASN A 675 13.43 9.18 -24.95
C ASN A 675 14.21 10.49 -24.86
N TYR A 676 15.55 10.40 -24.92
CA TYR A 676 16.43 11.57 -24.95
C TYR A 676 16.04 12.60 -26.03
N PHE A 677 15.53 12.12 -27.18
CA PHE A 677 15.18 12.99 -28.32
C PHE A 677 13.76 13.55 -28.25
N LYS A 678 12.90 13.09 -27.34
CA LYS A 678 11.51 13.59 -27.20
C LYS A 678 11.50 15.08 -26.86
N ASN A 679 12.38 15.50 -25.95
CA ASN A 679 12.43 16.85 -25.37
C ASN A 679 13.74 17.59 -25.65
N CYS A 680 14.48 17.21 -26.70
CA CYS A 680 15.71 17.89 -27.09
C CYS A 680 15.42 19.20 -27.81
N LYS A 681 16.34 20.16 -27.70
CA LYS A 681 16.26 21.48 -28.30
C LYS A 681 16.56 21.41 -29.80
N LYS A 682 15.54 21.62 -30.63
CA LYS A 682 15.70 21.75 -32.09
C LYS A 682 16.17 23.16 -32.47
N LYS A 683 16.82 23.30 -33.63
CA LYS A 683 17.33 24.60 -34.13
C LYS A 683 16.23 25.66 -34.28
N ASP A 684 14.97 25.23 -34.44
CA ASP A 684 13.81 26.10 -34.69
C ASP A 684 12.99 26.42 -33.41
N ASP A 685 13.28 25.79 -32.26
CA ASP A 685 12.51 25.95 -31.00
C ASP A 685 12.65 27.36 -30.36
N ALA A 686 13.49 28.24 -30.93
CA ALA A 686 13.94 29.44 -30.23
C ALA A 686 13.00 30.66 -30.36
N GLU A 687 12.14 30.77 -31.38
CA GLU A 687 11.41 32.04 -31.64
C GLU A 687 10.00 31.95 -32.28
N SER A 688 9.48 30.78 -32.68
CA SER A 688 8.29 30.72 -33.55
C SER A 688 6.90 30.73 -32.87
N ASP A 689 6.76 30.35 -31.59
CA ASP A 689 5.44 30.14 -30.95
C ASP A 689 5.10 31.15 -29.85
N MET A 690 5.52 32.40 -30.00
CA MET A 690 5.08 33.44 -29.06
C MET A 690 3.59 33.74 -29.30
N LYS A 691 2.72 33.31 -28.38
CA LYS A 691 1.27 33.53 -28.44
C LYS A 691 0.97 35.00 -28.80
N TYR A 692 0.04 35.23 -29.72
CA TYR A 692 -0.36 36.59 -30.13
C TYR A 692 -1.12 37.33 -29.02
N MET A 693 -1.66 36.60 -28.04
CA MET A 693 -2.49 37.11 -26.94
C MET A 693 -2.05 36.53 -25.60
N GLN A 694 -2.06 37.36 -24.56
CA GLN A 694 -1.86 36.95 -23.17
C GLN A 694 -3.07 36.11 -22.73
N THR A 695 -2.83 34.89 -22.27
CA THR A 695 -3.89 33.95 -21.83
C THR A 695 -3.93 33.78 -20.31
N VAL A 696 -2.85 34.15 -19.63
CA VAL A 696 -2.71 34.11 -18.17
C VAL A 696 -2.00 35.36 -17.68
N SER A 697 -2.27 35.75 -16.44
CA SER A 697 -1.72 36.91 -15.74
C SER A 697 -0.99 36.41 -14.49
N PRO A 698 0.25 35.93 -14.56
CA PRO A 698 0.94 35.42 -13.37
C PRO A 698 1.53 36.56 -12.52
N GLY A 699 1.66 36.32 -11.22
CA GLY A 699 2.34 37.22 -10.28
C GLY A 699 3.16 36.46 -9.24
N ILE A 700 4.14 37.16 -8.66
CA ILE A 700 5.00 36.62 -7.61
C ILE A 700 5.11 37.63 -6.49
N VAL A 701 4.83 37.19 -5.26
CA VAL A 701 5.09 37.96 -4.05
C VAL A 701 6.36 37.45 -3.40
N MET A 702 7.37 38.30 -3.22
CA MET A 702 8.46 38.04 -2.27
C MET A 702 8.06 38.55 -0.91
N ILE A 703 8.15 37.69 0.07
CA ILE A 703 8.22 38.11 1.46
C ILE A 703 9.69 38.26 1.82
N VAL A 704 10.07 39.41 2.37
CA VAL A 704 11.45 39.69 2.79
C VAL A 704 11.44 40.31 4.18
N GLU A 705 12.14 39.68 5.10
CA GLU A 705 12.38 40.19 6.45
C GLU A 705 13.84 40.62 6.56
N ALA A 706 14.05 41.88 6.89
CA ALA A 706 15.36 42.49 7.04
C ALA A 706 15.61 42.78 8.52
N GLU A 707 16.48 42.00 9.14
CA GLU A 707 16.92 42.21 10.52
C GLU A 707 18.23 43.00 10.55
N ASN A 708 18.59 43.53 11.72
CA ASN A 708 19.76 44.40 11.88
C ASN A 708 19.76 45.60 10.92
N ALA A 709 18.59 46.06 10.51
CA ALA A 709 18.40 47.14 9.54
C ALA A 709 18.73 48.50 10.16
N ALA A 710 20.02 48.83 10.26
CA ALA A 710 20.50 49.97 11.03
C ALA A 710 19.95 51.33 10.56
N LEU A 711 19.64 51.46 9.27
CA LEU A 711 19.18 52.72 8.67
C LEU A 711 17.68 52.97 8.88
N VAL A 712 16.91 52.01 9.39
CA VAL A 712 15.49 52.20 9.72
C VAL A 712 15.27 53.13 10.91
N THR A 713 16.34 53.41 11.67
CA THR A 713 16.36 54.41 12.75
C THR A 713 16.49 55.85 12.25
N LYS A 714 16.73 56.04 10.95
CA LYS A 714 16.74 57.37 10.31
C LYS A 714 15.32 57.86 10.07
N PRO A 715 15.11 59.18 9.88
CA PRO A 715 13.78 59.72 9.57
C PRO A 715 13.15 59.01 8.37
N LEU A 716 11.86 58.66 8.47
CA LEU A 716 11.11 57.93 7.45
C LEU A 716 11.29 58.54 6.04
N LYS A 717 11.29 59.87 5.95
CA LYS A 717 11.49 60.62 4.70
C LYS A 717 12.81 60.26 4.00
N ASP A 718 13.89 60.08 4.76
CA ASP A 718 15.21 59.75 4.22
C ASP A 718 15.26 58.29 3.77
N THR A 719 14.70 57.38 4.57
CA THR A 719 14.61 55.95 4.25
C THR A 719 13.75 55.71 3.01
N LYS A 720 12.57 56.34 2.97
CA LYS A 720 11.66 56.32 1.81
C LYS A 720 12.35 56.85 0.55
N LYS A 721 13.09 57.97 0.64
CA LYS A 721 13.85 58.50 -0.49
C LYS A 721 14.88 57.50 -1.03
N ARG A 722 15.65 56.83 -0.16
CA ARG A 722 16.63 55.80 -0.55
C ARG A 722 15.98 54.63 -1.27
N ILE A 723 14.88 54.11 -0.72
CA ILE A 723 14.11 53.01 -1.32
C ILE A 723 13.63 53.40 -2.73
N LEU A 724 13.08 54.61 -2.90
CA LEU A 724 12.65 55.10 -4.20
C LEU A 724 13.80 55.26 -5.21
N GLU A 725 14.97 55.71 -4.76
CA GLU A 725 16.17 55.81 -5.61
C GLU A 725 16.68 54.43 -6.04
N VAL A 726 16.63 53.45 -5.13
CA VAL A 726 17.03 52.07 -5.39
C VAL A 726 16.08 51.40 -6.39
N LEU A 727 14.77 51.46 -6.18
CA LEU A 727 13.80 50.84 -7.10
C LEU A 727 13.93 51.41 -8.53
N LYS A 728 14.16 52.73 -8.65
CA LYS A 728 14.42 53.36 -9.96
C LYS A 728 15.75 52.92 -10.58
N LYS A 729 16.79 52.72 -9.76
CA LYS A 729 18.11 52.25 -10.22
C LYS A 729 18.04 50.81 -10.73
N GLU A 730 17.24 49.96 -10.11
CA GLU A 730 16.95 48.59 -10.56
C GLU A 730 16.00 48.55 -11.77
N GLY A 731 15.63 49.71 -12.32
CA GLY A 731 14.85 49.81 -13.56
C GLY A 731 13.36 49.55 -13.39
N LEU A 732 12.80 49.87 -12.22
CA LEU A 732 11.35 49.85 -11.96
C LEU A 732 10.71 51.24 -12.13
N SER A 733 9.50 51.24 -12.67
CA SER A 733 8.78 52.46 -13.05
C SER A 733 7.86 52.95 -11.92
N VAL A 734 8.42 53.64 -10.93
CA VAL A 734 7.65 54.19 -9.80
C VAL A 734 6.57 55.18 -10.26
N LEU A 735 5.31 54.87 -9.97
CA LEU A 735 4.14 55.70 -10.28
C LEU A 735 3.77 56.63 -9.12
N SER A 736 3.66 56.08 -7.91
CA SER A 736 3.22 56.83 -6.73
C SER A 736 3.68 56.18 -5.43
N THR A 737 3.46 56.87 -4.31
CA THR A 737 3.56 56.28 -2.97
C THR A 737 2.28 56.57 -2.19
N VAL A 738 1.80 55.59 -1.42
CA VAL A 738 0.63 55.72 -0.55
C VAL A 738 1.06 55.63 0.91
N ASP A 739 0.62 56.60 1.71
CA ASP A 739 0.88 56.71 3.15
C ASP A 739 -0.46 56.71 3.92
N PRO A 740 -0.51 56.18 5.16
CA PRO A 740 -1.70 56.23 6.02
C PRO A 740 -1.99 57.66 6.53
N GLU A 741 -3.28 58.04 6.67
CA GLU A 741 -3.71 59.37 7.17
C GLU A 741 -4.10 59.37 8.67
N PRO A 742 -3.80 60.42 9.46
CA PRO A 742 -2.73 61.41 9.35
C PRO A 742 -1.57 61.11 10.35
N ASP A 743 -0.33 61.10 9.84
CA ASP A 743 0.96 61.27 10.56
C ASP A 743 1.31 60.37 11.77
N ASN A 744 0.50 59.36 12.15
CA ASN A 744 0.74 58.58 13.37
C ASN A 744 1.27 57.14 13.17
N SER A 745 1.51 56.68 11.94
CA SER A 745 2.33 55.48 11.72
C SER A 745 3.55 55.81 10.88
N ASP A 746 4.59 56.31 11.55
CA ASP A 746 5.96 56.55 11.05
C ASP A 746 6.66 55.27 10.49
N THR A 747 5.90 54.22 10.20
CA THR A 747 6.39 52.84 10.09
C THR A 747 5.90 52.11 8.84
N VAL A 748 4.97 52.61 8.01
CA VAL A 748 4.52 51.87 6.80
C VAL A 748 4.18 52.77 5.62
N PHE A 749 4.56 52.37 4.41
CA PHE A 749 4.13 52.98 3.15
C PHE A 749 4.15 51.97 2.00
N VAL A 750 3.38 52.25 0.93
CA VAL A 750 3.33 51.43 -0.29
C VAL A 750 3.93 52.21 -1.45
N VAL A 751 4.86 51.60 -2.19
CA VAL A 751 5.39 52.12 -3.45
C VAL A 751 4.69 51.40 -4.59
N VAL A 752 3.95 52.14 -5.41
CA VAL A 752 3.24 51.59 -6.57
C VAL A 752 4.08 51.83 -7.83
N MET A 753 4.28 50.78 -8.62
CA MET A 753 5.11 50.76 -9.82
C MET A 753 4.29 50.20 -10.99
N LYS A 754 4.78 50.33 -12.24
CA LYS A 754 4.08 49.72 -13.38
C LYS A 754 4.18 48.19 -13.36
N GLU A 755 5.28 47.69 -12.84
CA GLU A 755 5.64 46.28 -12.82
C GLU A 755 5.09 45.55 -11.57
N GLY A 756 4.58 46.29 -10.59
CA GLY A 756 4.21 45.73 -9.30
C GLY A 756 4.08 46.77 -8.18
N TYR A 757 4.17 46.32 -6.93
CA TYR A 757 4.29 47.19 -5.77
C TYR A 757 5.31 46.68 -4.76
N VAL A 758 5.82 47.60 -3.94
CA VAL A 758 6.61 47.27 -2.76
C VAL A 758 5.95 47.87 -1.52
N VAL A 759 5.53 47.02 -0.60
CA VAL A 759 5.18 47.44 0.76
C VAL A 759 6.46 47.56 1.55
N CYS A 760 6.65 48.67 2.26
CA CYS A 760 7.75 48.86 3.19
C CYS A 760 7.19 49.07 4.59
N ARG A 761 7.56 48.21 5.54
CA ARG A 761 7.25 48.38 6.97
C ARG A 761 8.52 48.46 7.79
N LEU A 762 8.59 49.40 8.72
CA LEU A 762 9.79 49.84 9.42
C LEU A 762 9.55 49.88 10.93
N TRP A 763 10.32 49.10 11.68
CA TRP A 763 10.30 49.10 13.13
C TRP A 763 11.64 49.56 13.68
N ALA A 764 11.78 50.87 13.84
CA ALA A 764 13.01 51.50 14.35
C ALA A 764 13.46 50.94 15.71
N VAL A 765 12.51 50.63 16.61
CA VAL A 765 12.78 50.07 17.95
C VAL A 765 13.48 48.71 17.86
N HIS A 766 13.08 47.89 16.89
CA HIS A 766 13.59 46.52 16.70
C HIS A 766 14.72 46.44 15.67
N LYS A 767 15.11 47.56 15.04
CA LYS A 767 16.01 47.60 13.87
C LYS A 767 15.60 46.57 12.81
N TYR A 768 14.30 46.53 12.53
CA TYR A 768 13.68 45.53 11.68
C TYR A 768 12.88 46.22 10.58
N CYS A 769 12.88 45.64 9.39
CA CYS A 769 12.11 46.08 8.24
C CYS A 769 11.54 44.89 7.49
N ALA A 770 10.31 45.00 7.03
CA ALA A 770 9.65 43.98 6.23
C ALA A 770 9.26 44.54 4.87
N PHE A 771 9.53 43.80 3.81
CA PHE A 771 9.10 44.12 2.45
C PHE A 771 8.16 43.05 1.90
N ASP A 772 7.12 43.51 1.20
CA ASP A 772 6.34 42.67 0.27
C ASP A 772 6.64 43.17 -1.14
N ILE A 773 7.40 42.39 -1.91
CA ILE A 773 7.79 42.73 -3.29
C ILE A 773 6.87 41.94 -4.21
N TYR A 774 5.75 42.54 -4.61
CA TYR A 774 4.80 41.94 -5.52
C TYR A 774 5.12 42.40 -6.93
N LEU A 775 5.52 41.50 -7.81
CA LEU A 775 5.68 41.77 -9.24
C LEU A 775 4.66 40.97 -10.05
N TRP A 776 4.01 41.63 -11.01
CA TRP A 776 3.19 41.00 -12.05
C TRP A 776 3.87 41.09 -13.43
N SER A 777 5.05 41.70 -13.50
CA SER A 777 5.93 41.69 -14.65
C SER A 777 7.39 41.99 -14.26
N SER A 778 8.35 41.80 -15.17
CA SER A 778 9.79 41.91 -14.91
C SER A 778 10.29 41.02 -13.76
N PHE A 779 9.85 39.75 -13.75
CA PHE A 779 10.14 38.79 -12.66
C PHE A 779 11.64 38.55 -12.45
N GLU A 780 12.46 38.68 -13.50
CA GLU A 780 13.92 38.55 -13.42
C GLU A 780 14.57 39.58 -12.48
N LYS A 781 13.89 40.69 -12.18
CA LYS A 781 14.39 41.74 -11.28
C LYS A 781 14.19 41.41 -9.80
N HIS A 782 13.37 40.43 -9.45
CA HIS A 782 12.90 40.17 -8.09
C HIS A 782 14.06 40.01 -7.09
N THR A 783 15.06 39.20 -7.42
CA THR A 783 16.26 38.98 -6.57
C THR A 783 17.12 40.23 -6.44
N ASN A 784 17.40 40.93 -7.54
CA ASN A 784 18.20 42.16 -7.50
C ASN A 784 17.52 43.26 -6.68
N VAL A 785 16.19 43.37 -6.77
CA VAL A 785 15.38 44.30 -5.99
C VAL A 785 15.43 43.96 -4.51
N LYS A 786 15.30 42.68 -4.13
CA LYS A 786 15.49 42.23 -2.74
C LYS A 786 16.84 42.67 -2.20
N ASP A 787 17.92 42.33 -2.87
CA ASP A 787 19.28 42.60 -2.41
C ASP A 787 19.53 44.11 -2.29
N ALA A 788 19.07 44.89 -3.27
CA ALA A 788 19.19 46.34 -3.25
C ALA A 788 18.36 46.97 -2.11
N LEU A 789 17.17 46.45 -1.81
CA LEU A 789 16.34 46.90 -0.68
C LEU A 789 16.99 46.58 0.66
N LEU A 790 17.53 45.37 0.85
CA LEU A 790 18.27 44.97 2.06
C LEU A 790 19.46 45.89 2.34
N LEU A 791 20.22 46.24 1.28
CA LEU A 791 21.30 47.21 1.36
C LEU A 791 20.79 48.62 1.71
N SER A 792 19.64 49.02 1.15
CA SER A 792 19.07 50.36 1.37
C SER A 792 18.68 50.64 2.83
N VAL A 793 18.34 49.58 3.59
CA VAL A 793 17.99 49.66 5.02
C VAL A 793 19.14 49.32 5.95
N GLY A 794 20.32 49.00 5.40
CA GLY A 794 21.53 48.75 6.17
C GLY A 794 21.53 47.43 6.94
N SER A 795 20.78 46.43 6.48
CA SER A 795 20.87 45.05 6.97
C SER A 795 22.17 44.36 6.47
N ASN A 796 22.77 44.90 5.40
CA ASN A 796 24.03 44.42 4.78
C ASN A 796 24.02 42.92 4.42
N GLY A 797 22.84 42.32 4.23
CA GLY A 797 22.69 40.90 3.90
C GLY A 797 23.08 39.92 5.02
N GLN A 798 23.36 40.40 6.23
CA GLN A 798 23.88 39.57 7.33
C GLN A 798 22.78 38.85 8.12
N SER A 799 21.53 39.31 8.05
CA SER A 799 20.40 38.74 8.80
C SER A 799 19.10 39.10 8.08
N SER A 800 18.69 38.27 7.14
CA SER A 800 17.42 38.43 6.43
C SER A 800 16.81 37.08 6.11
N SER A 801 15.48 36.99 6.07
CA SER A 801 14.77 35.81 5.55
C SER A 801 13.91 36.19 4.35
N SER A 802 13.72 35.25 3.43
CA SER A 802 12.82 35.46 2.29
C SER A 802 12.25 34.16 1.73
N TYR A 803 11.03 34.25 1.21
CA TYR A 803 10.38 33.20 0.43
C TYR A 803 9.44 33.84 -0.60
N ARG A 804 8.99 33.07 -1.58
CA ARG A 804 8.08 33.51 -2.63
C ARG A 804 6.72 32.84 -2.49
N ILE A 805 5.70 33.53 -2.96
CA ILE A 805 4.33 33.02 -3.08
C ILE A 805 3.91 33.24 -4.53
N VAL A 806 3.39 32.20 -5.16
CA VAL A 806 2.81 32.28 -6.50
C VAL A 806 1.41 32.85 -6.40
N ALA A 807 1.15 33.93 -7.13
CA ALA A 807 -0.09 34.70 -7.06
C ALA A 807 -0.62 35.08 -8.46
N GLY A 808 -1.78 35.72 -8.50
CA GLY A 808 -2.29 36.35 -9.71
C GLY A 808 -1.49 37.60 -10.08
N GLY A 809 -1.63 38.03 -11.33
CA GLY A 809 -0.89 39.13 -11.91
C GLY A 809 -1.81 40.17 -12.52
N MET A 810 -1.38 40.73 -13.65
CA MET A 810 -2.12 41.76 -14.35
C MET A 810 -2.16 41.44 -15.85
N PHE A 811 -3.32 41.55 -16.48
CA PHE A 811 -3.44 41.50 -17.94
C PHE A 811 -3.03 42.83 -18.57
N GLY A 812 -2.61 42.79 -19.83
CA GLY A 812 -2.33 44.01 -20.61
C GLY A 812 -1.03 44.72 -20.24
N VAL A 813 -0.16 44.11 -19.43
CA VAL A 813 1.13 44.70 -19.05
C VAL A 813 2.07 44.75 -20.26
N TYR A 814 2.62 45.92 -20.60
CA TYR A 814 3.39 46.07 -21.84
C TYR A 814 4.63 45.18 -21.97
N THR A 815 5.17 44.63 -20.86
CA THR A 815 6.36 43.76 -20.84
C THR A 815 6.03 42.26 -20.89
N TRP A 816 4.76 41.84 -20.89
CA TRP A 816 4.40 40.42 -20.71
C TRP A 816 5.10 39.49 -21.72
N LYS A 817 5.34 39.98 -22.95
CA LYS A 817 6.07 39.24 -24.01
C LYS A 817 7.55 39.04 -23.71
N ASP A 818 8.18 39.97 -22.99
CA ASP A 818 9.57 39.85 -22.57
C ASP A 818 9.66 38.91 -21.35
N ASP A 819 8.66 38.95 -20.46
CA ASP A 819 8.52 38.00 -19.34
C ASP A 819 8.34 36.55 -19.83
N GLU A 820 7.53 36.33 -20.88
CA GLU A 820 7.43 35.03 -21.56
C GLU A 820 8.80 34.52 -22.04
N LYS A 821 9.70 35.40 -22.50
CA LYS A 821 11.02 34.98 -23.00
C LYS A 821 12.02 34.66 -21.89
N SER A 822 11.84 35.24 -20.70
CA SER A 822 12.73 35.09 -19.55
C SER A 822 12.33 33.97 -18.58
N ARG A 823 11.15 33.35 -18.76
CA ARG A 823 10.68 32.20 -17.98
C ARG A 823 10.61 30.89 -18.81
N GLY A 824 10.50 29.75 -18.14
CA GLY A 824 10.35 28.43 -18.77
C GLY A 824 8.93 27.84 -18.70
N PRO A 825 8.74 26.54 -19.01
CA PRO A 825 9.76 25.53 -19.34
C PRO A 825 10.40 25.69 -20.73
N ARG A 826 11.61 25.13 -20.90
CA ARG A 826 12.39 25.15 -22.15
C ARG A 826 13.17 23.85 -22.35
N ASN A 827 13.23 23.36 -23.58
CA ASN A 827 14.10 22.25 -23.97
C ASN A 827 15.57 22.67 -23.90
N THR A 828 16.40 21.86 -23.25
CA THR A 828 17.80 22.18 -22.93
C THR A 828 18.80 21.17 -23.47
N LEU A 829 18.36 19.94 -23.76
CA LEU A 829 19.23 18.87 -24.25
C LEU A 829 19.60 19.04 -25.73
N PRO A 830 20.86 18.79 -26.16
CA PRO A 830 21.23 18.83 -27.57
C PRO A 830 20.67 17.63 -28.34
N CYS A 831 20.07 17.86 -29.52
CA CYS A 831 19.56 16.79 -30.39
C CYS A 831 20.64 16.03 -31.19
N GLU A 832 21.91 16.41 -31.10
CA GLU A 832 23.03 15.77 -31.80
C GLU A 832 23.87 14.97 -30.78
N ARG A 833 24.11 13.67 -31.03
CA ARG A 833 25.03 12.82 -30.24
C ARG A 833 25.98 12.07 -31.19
N ASP A 834 27.20 11.81 -30.71
CA ASP A 834 28.21 11.04 -31.44
C ASP A 834 27.84 9.54 -31.46
N GLU A 835 27.71 8.95 -32.65
CA GLU A 835 27.52 7.50 -32.80
C GLU A 835 28.80 6.76 -32.40
N MET A 836 28.68 5.78 -31.50
CA MET A 836 29.83 4.97 -31.11
C MET A 836 30.22 3.99 -32.25
N PRO A 837 31.51 3.85 -32.59
CA PRO A 837 31.96 2.94 -33.63
C PRO A 837 31.70 1.47 -33.25
N LEU A 838 31.19 0.68 -34.19
CA LEU A 838 30.93 -0.76 -34.08
C LEU A 838 32.08 -1.58 -34.70
N SER A 839 32.36 -2.76 -34.14
CA SER A 839 33.41 -3.68 -34.62
C SER A 839 32.89 -4.63 -35.71
N ASN A 840 33.76 -5.04 -36.63
CA ASN A 840 33.49 -6.08 -37.64
C ASN A 840 33.75 -7.47 -37.04
N HIS A 841 32.71 -8.21 -36.63
CA HIS A 841 32.82 -9.58 -36.11
C HIS A 841 31.72 -10.51 -36.66
N ASP A 842 32.05 -11.77 -36.92
CA ASP A 842 31.11 -12.80 -37.41
C ASP A 842 30.10 -13.21 -36.32
N LEU A 843 28.80 -13.01 -36.57
CA LEU A 843 27.69 -13.29 -35.64
C LEU A 843 27.57 -14.78 -35.29
N SER A 844 27.96 -15.68 -36.19
CA SER A 844 27.75 -17.13 -36.02
C SER A 844 28.60 -17.74 -34.91
N LYS A 845 29.79 -17.18 -34.66
CA LYS A 845 30.71 -17.62 -33.60
C LYS A 845 30.39 -17.01 -32.24
N SER A 846 29.61 -15.93 -32.22
CA SER A 846 29.23 -15.23 -30.99
C SER A 846 28.11 -15.94 -30.23
N VAL A 847 27.23 -16.67 -30.91
CA VAL A 847 26.12 -17.44 -30.29
C VAL A 847 26.65 -18.45 -29.26
N ASP A 848 27.68 -19.23 -29.60
CA ASP A 848 28.28 -20.23 -28.70
C ASP A 848 28.82 -19.57 -27.42
N VAL A 849 29.44 -18.39 -27.53
CA VAL A 849 30.01 -17.64 -26.40
C VAL A 849 28.91 -17.03 -25.53
N ILE A 850 27.87 -16.44 -26.15
CA ILE A 850 26.73 -15.85 -25.44
C ILE A 850 25.99 -16.94 -24.65
N LEU A 851 25.72 -18.10 -25.26
CA LEU A 851 25.10 -19.24 -24.57
C LEU A 851 25.97 -19.75 -23.43
N GLU A 852 27.29 -19.88 -23.65
CA GLU A 852 28.19 -20.35 -22.61
C GLU A 852 28.19 -19.43 -21.38
N GLU A 853 28.29 -18.13 -21.58
CA GLU A 853 28.31 -17.18 -20.47
C GLU A 853 26.92 -16.99 -19.86
N SER A 854 25.84 -17.06 -20.64
CA SER A 854 24.47 -16.96 -20.12
C SER A 854 24.14 -18.08 -19.16
N ILE A 855 24.44 -19.33 -19.54
CA ILE A 855 24.19 -20.50 -18.67
C ILE A 855 24.98 -20.41 -17.36
N LYS A 856 26.17 -19.80 -17.34
CA LYS A 856 26.98 -19.64 -16.11
C LYS A 856 26.31 -18.74 -15.07
N PHE A 857 25.57 -17.72 -15.50
CA PHE A 857 24.84 -16.85 -14.56
C PHE A 857 23.36 -17.24 -14.39
N VAL A 858 22.84 -18.10 -15.26
CA VAL A 858 21.46 -18.63 -15.23
C VAL A 858 21.38 -20.04 -14.57
N GLY A 859 22.50 -20.70 -14.27
CA GLY A 859 22.53 -22.11 -13.85
C GLY A 859 22.45 -22.38 -12.35
N GLY A 860 21.36 -23.02 -11.88
CA GLY A 860 21.21 -23.70 -10.57
C GLY A 860 21.51 -25.22 -10.59
N GLN A 861 21.23 -25.97 -9.52
CA GLN A 861 21.40 -27.45 -9.47
C GLN A 861 20.12 -28.18 -9.92
N GLY A 862 20.15 -28.92 -11.03
CA GLY A 862 19.03 -29.74 -11.55
C GLY A 862 19.45 -30.81 -12.57
N ASP A 863 18.49 -31.61 -13.05
CA ASP A 863 18.77 -32.86 -13.80
C ASP A 863 18.71 -32.73 -15.34
N VAL A 864 17.84 -31.88 -15.89
CA VAL A 864 17.49 -31.86 -17.32
C VAL A 864 17.48 -30.44 -17.91
N VAL A 865 18.16 -30.26 -19.06
CA VAL A 865 18.08 -29.06 -19.90
C VAL A 865 17.21 -29.36 -21.13
N VAL A 866 16.17 -28.56 -21.35
CA VAL A 866 15.29 -28.68 -22.52
C VAL A 866 15.67 -27.63 -23.56
N VAL A 867 16.03 -28.06 -24.77
CA VAL A 867 16.33 -27.18 -25.90
C VAL A 867 15.19 -27.23 -26.91
N ILE A 868 14.53 -26.10 -27.11
CA ILE A 868 13.48 -25.92 -28.12
C ILE A 868 14.14 -25.45 -29.40
N CYS A 869 14.05 -26.26 -30.45
CA CYS A 869 14.66 -26.03 -31.76
C CYS A 869 13.59 -25.72 -32.81
N GLY A 870 14.01 -25.06 -33.91
CA GLY A 870 13.21 -24.89 -35.12
C GLY A 870 12.83 -26.21 -35.81
N GLN A 871 12.43 -26.18 -37.08
CA GLN A 871 12.04 -27.41 -37.79
C GLN A 871 13.26 -28.30 -38.12
N MET A 872 13.15 -29.61 -37.83
CA MET A 872 14.25 -30.59 -37.92
C MET A 872 14.90 -30.73 -39.31
N ASN A 873 14.20 -30.37 -40.39
CA ASN A 873 14.63 -30.61 -41.77
C ASN A 873 15.01 -29.34 -42.55
N SER A 874 14.85 -28.14 -41.98
CA SER A 874 15.08 -26.87 -42.69
C SER A 874 16.26 -26.04 -42.16
N GLN A 875 16.68 -26.21 -40.90
CA GLN A 875 17.77 -25.42 -40.28
C GLN A 875 18.56 -26.21 -39.21
N VAL A 876 19.77 -25.74 -38.88
CA VAL A 876 20.66 -26.31 -37.85
C VAL A 876 20.35 -25.67 -36.50
N CYS A 877 19.92 -26.46 -35.52
CA CYS A 877 19.70 -25.98 -34.15
C CYS A 877 21.03 -25.70 -33.44
N LYS A 878 21.42 -24.42 -33.39
CA LYS A 878 22.74 -24.00 -32.89
C LYS A 878 22.88 -24.25 -31.39
N SER A 879 21.83 -24.00 -30.63
CA SER A 879 21.80 -24.22 -29.18
C SER A 879 22.05 -25.69 -28.84
N LEU A 880 21.47 -26.61 -29.61
CA LEU A 880 21.70 -28.05 -29.45
C LEU A 880 23.14 -28.48 -29.75
N ASP A 881 23.73 -27.92 -30.81
CA ASP A 881 25.13 -28.21 -31.18
C ASP A 881 26.11 -27.79 -30.08
N PHE A 882 25.85 -26.68 -29.39
CA PHE A 882 26.62 -26.25 -28.21
C PHE A 882 26.58 -27.31 -27.10
N PHE A 883 25.39 -27.75 -26.70
CA PHE A 883 25.24 -28.72 -25.61
C PHE A 883 25.81 -30.10 -25.95
N LYS A 884 25.74 -30.54 -27.21
CA LYS A 884 26.37 -31.79 -27.68
C LYS A 884 27.90 -31.79 -27.59
N LYS A 885 28.55 -30.62 -27.70
CA LYS A 885 30.03 -30.49 -27.66
C LYS A 885 30.62 -30.46 -26.25
N LYS A 886 29.82 -30.15 -25.22
CA LYS A 886 30.27 -29.86 -23.84
C LYS A 886 29.99 -30.97 -22.81
N THR A 887 29.39 -32.10 -23.18
CA THR A 887 28.80 -33.04 -22.21
C THR A 887 29.80 -33.83 -21.37
N ALA A 888 29.80 -33.53 -20.07
CA ALA A 888 30.08 -34.50 -19.00
C ALA A 888 29.08 -34.44 -17.81
N VAL A 889 28.12 -33.49 -17.74
CA VAL A 889 27.42 -33.21 -16.46
C VAL A 889 25.87 -33.03 -16.51
N LEU A 890 25.18 -32.87 -17.66
CA LEU A 890 23.71 -32.65 -17.69
C LEU A 890 23.00 -33.48 -18.78
N GLN A 891 21.79 -33.98 -18.50
CA GLN A 891 20.92 -34.62 -19.51
C GLN A 891 20.25 -33.53 -20.37
N VAL A 892 20.39 -33.63 -21.69
CA VAL A 892 19.88 -32.63 -22.64
C VAL A 892 18.77 -33.26 -23.48
N GLU A 893 17.58 -32.68 -23.39
CA GLU A 893 16.38 -33.11 -24.10
C GLU A 893 15.99 -32.08 -25.15
N VAL A 894 15.53 -32.54 -26.32
CA VAL A 894 15.29 -31.66 -27.47
C VAL A 894 13.82 -31.71 -27.87
N VAL A 895 13.20 -30.55 -27.99
CA VAL A 895 11.85 -30.38 -28.52
C VAL A 895 11.95 -29.68 -29.86
N TRP A 896 11.50 -30.35 -30.92
CA TRP A 896 11.51 -29.79 -32.28
C TRP A 896 10.15 -29.16 -32.59
N SER A 897 10.15 -28.01 -33.28
CA SER A 897 8.92 -27.44 -33.84
C SER A 897 8.24 -28.44 -34.77
N CYS A 898 6.93 -28.63 -34.58
CA CYS A 898 6.15 -29.57 -35.37
C CYS A 898 6.17 -29.21 -36.86
N SER A 899 6.35 -30.21 -37.72
CA SER A 899 6.35 -30.04 -39.19
C SER A 899 5.01 -29.54 -39.73
N SER A 900 3.93 -29.80 -38.99
CA SER A 900 2.58 -29.32 -39.27
C SER A 900 2.41 -27.82 -39.06
N ILE A 901 3.34 -27.14 -38.38
CA ILE A 901 3.33 -25.70 -38.14
C ILE A 901 4.35 -25.06 -39.08
N ASN A 902 3.86 -24.37 -40.10
CA ASN A 902 4.69 -23.66 -41.09
C ASN A 902 4.26 -22.18 -41.19
N ASP A 903 4.99 -21.38 -41.98
CA ASP A 903 4.75 -19.93 -42.13
C ASP A 903 3.36 -19.55 -42.70
N SER A 904 2.56 -20.53 -43.16
CA SER A 904 1.22 -20.31 -43.72
C SER A 904 0.06 -20.51 -42.75
N ILE A 905 0.35 -20.97 -41.53
CA ILE A 905 -0.66 -21.26 -40.50
C ILE A 905 -0.75 -20.06 -39.55
N ASN A 906 -1.90 -19.40 -39.55
CA ASN A 906 -2.21 -18.26 -38.69
C ASN A 906 -3.68 -18.35 -38.21
N GLU A 907 -4.07 -17.39 -37.37
CA GLU A 907 -5.41 -17.30 -36.77
C GLU A 907 -6.58 -17.27 -37.79
N TYR A 908 -6.31 -16.99 -39.07
CA TYR A 908 -7.32 -16.93 -40.14
C TYR A 908 -7.55 -18.28 -40.86
N VAL A 909 -6.88 -19.37 -40.46
CA VAL A 909 -7.01 -20.69 -41.07
C VAL A 909 -8.07 -21.54 -40.34
N GLU A 910 -9.03 -22.12 -41.08
CA GLU A 910 -10.23 -22.82 -40.56
C GLU A 910 -9.96 -24.00 -39.60
N ASN A 911 -8.72 -24.52 -39.55
CA ASN A 911 -8.30 -25.62 -38.67
C ASN A 911 -7.07 -25.30 -37.79
N TYR A 912 -6.71 -24.02 -37.65
CA TYR A 912 -5.53 -23.55 -36.90
C TYR A 912 -5.43 -24.19 -35.49
N VAL A 913 -6.51 -24.09 -34.71
CA VAL A 913 -6.56 -24.56 -33.31
C VAL A 913 -6.34 -26.07 -33.20
N THR A 914 -6.90 -26.84 -34.13
CA THR A 914 -6.75 -28.31 -34.19
C THR A 914 -5.32 -28.72 -34.50
N VAL A 915 -4.65 -28.00 -35.42
CA VAL A 915 -3.24 -28.27 -35.77
C VAL A 915 -2.31 -27.93 -34.61
N MET A 916 -2.53 -26.78 -33.96
CA MET A 916 -1.79 -26.38 -32.77
C MET A 916 -1.95 -27.40 -31.63
N TYR A 917 -3.17 -27.92 -31.41
CA TYR A 917 -3.44 -28.88 -30.33
C TYR A 917 -2.84 -30.26 -30.57
N ALA A 918 -2.82 -30.72 -31.83
CA ALA A 918 -2.13 -31.95 -32.18
C ALA A 918 -0.62 -31.84 -31.88
N CYS A 919 -0.02 -30.69 -32.20
CA CYS A 919 1.38 -30.40 -31.89
C CYS A 919 1.62 -30.29 -30.38
N GLU A 920 0.77 -29.56 -29.65
CA GLU A 920 0.80 -29.46 -28.18
C GLU A 920 0.79 -30.85 -27.53
N SER A 921 -0.10 -31.74 -27.99
CA SER A 921 -0.21 -33.11 -27.46
C SER A 921 1.06 -33.94 -27.70
N GLU A 922 1.69 -33.80 -28.86
CA GLU A 922 2.95 -34.48 -29.20
C GLU A 922 4.12 -33.97 -28.34
N ILE A 923 4.23 -32.66 -28.18
CA ILE A 923 5.27 -32.02 -27.35
C ILE A 923 5.07 -32.39 -25.88
N LEU A 924 3.84 -32.30 -25.38
CA LEU A 924 3.51 -32.66 -23.99
C LEU A 924 3.89 -34.11 -23.69
N LYS A 925 3.61 -35.03 -24.62
CA LYS A 925 4.03 -36.42 -24.51
C LYS A 925 5.55 -36.56 -24.47
N THR A 926 6.25 -35.87 -25.38
CA THR A 926 7.72 -35.88 -25.44
C THR A 926 8.33 -35.39 -24.12
N LEU A 927 7.82 -34.29 -23.56
CA LEU A 927 8.26 -33.76 -22.27
C LEU A 927 7.97 -34.73 -21.12
N LYS A 928 6.78 -35.35 -21.07
CA LYS A 928 6.43 -36.34 -20.04
C LYS A 928 7.33 -37.57 -20.08
N ASP A 929 7.63 -38.08 -21.27
CA ASP A 929 8.53 -39.23 -21.45
C ASP A 929 9.96 -38.88 -21.02
N ALA A 930 10.44 -37.68 -21.38
CA ALA A 930 11.76 -37.17 -21.02
C ALA A 930 11.95 -36.94 -19.51
N LEU A 931 10.87 -36.52 -18.83
CA LEU A 931 10.85 -36.19 -17.40
C LEU A 931 10.36 -37.35 -16.52
N ALA A 932 10.29 -38.56 -17.08
CA ALA A 932 9.93 -39.76 -16.33
C ALA A 932 10.87 -40.00 -15.14
N ASN A 933 10.34 -40.68 -14.10
CA ASN A 933 11.02 -40.95 -12.83
C ASN A 933 11.27 -39.71 -11.94
N GLY A 934 10.42 -38.68 -12.04
CA GLY A 934 10.46 -37.52 -11.15
C GLY A 934 11.54 -36.49 -11.49
N LYS A 935 12.13 -36.57 -12.69
CA LYS A 935 13.06 -35.55 -13.19
C LYS A 935 12.31 -34.25 -13.45
N LYS A 936 12.98 -33.13 -13.23
CA LYS A 936 12.43 -31.80 -13.48
C LYS A 936 13.35 -30.98 -14.38
N ILE A 937 12.75 -30.12 -15.18
CA ILE A 937 13.40 -29.18 -16.09
C ILE A 937 14.12 -28.14 -15.25
N GLN A 938 15.42 -28.06 -15.42
CA GLN A 938 16.24 -27.02 -14.81
C GLN A 938 16.25 -25.76 -15.67
N THR A 939 16.51 -25.90 -16.97
CA THR A 939 16.62 -24.75 -17.88
C THR A 939 15.93 -25.06 -19.20
N ILE A 940 15.14 -24.11 -19.68
CA ILE A 940 14.54 -24.12 -21.01
C ILE A 940 15.33 -23.17 -21.90
N VAL A 941 15.86 -23.66 -23.02
CA VAL A 941 16.61 -22.88 -24.00
C VAL A 941 15.79 -22.76 -25.28
N ILE A 942 15.42 -21.55 -25.66
CA ILE A 942 14.71 -21.23 -26.91
C ILE A 942 15.75 -20.83 -27.95
N ASP A 943 15.90 -21.65 -29.00
CA ASP A 943 16.82 -21.38 -30.10
C ASP A 943 16.32 -20.22 -30.99
N PRO A 944 17.21 -19.42 -31.62
CA PRO A 944 16.80 -18.31 -32.49
C PRO A 944 15.89 -18.67 -33.66
N ASP A 945 15.91 -19.92 -34.13
CA ASP A 945 15.09 -20.36 -35.27
C ASP A 945 13.65 -20.77 -34.85
N VAL A 946 13.31 -20.69 -33.55
CA VAL A 946 11.97 -21.00 -33.04
C VAL A 946 10.97 -19.93 -33.47
N LYS A 947 9.81 -20.37 -33.99
CA LYS A 947 8.73 -19.48 -34.46
C LYS A 947 7.76 -19.14 -33.34
N TYR A 948 7.11 -17.98 -33.47
CA TYR A 948 6.07 -17.46 -32.58
C TYR A 948 5.02 -18.50 -32.16
N SER A 949 4.47 -19.26 -33.11
CA SER A 949 3.45 -20.30 -32.85
C SER A 949 3.93 -21.41 -31.93
N MET A 950 5.21 -21.78 -32.00
CA MET A 950 5.80 -22.74 -31.06
C MET A 950 5.90 -22.14 -29.65
N GLY A 951 6.20 -20.84 -29.54
CA GLY A 951 6.12 -20.09 -28.29
C GLY A 951 4.74 -20.17 -27.64
N GLN A 952 3.67 -20.00 -28.43
CA GLN A 952 2.29 -20.09 -27.94
C GLN A 952 1.96 -21.50 -27.38
N ILE A 953 2.46 -22.55 -28.03
CA ILE A 953 2.24 -23.94 -27.60
C ILE A 953 2.95 -24.22 -26.29
N ILE A 954 4.24 -23.85 -26.20
CA ILE A 954 5.01 -24.03 -24.97
C ILE A 954 4.38 -23.22 -23.83
N PHE A 955 3.97 -21.98 -24.09
CA PHE A 955 3.27 -21.18 -23.09
C PHE A 955 1.97 -21.84 -22.63
N SER A 956 1.17 -22.40 -23.56
CA SER A 956 -0.07 -23.12 -23.24
C SER A 956 0.18 -24.37 -22.37
N ILE A 957 1.21 -25.15 -22.69
CA ILE A 957 1.64 -26.31 -21.87
C ILE A 957 2.00 -25.85 -20.46
N LEU A 958 2.79 -24.78 -20.36
CA LEU A 958 3.25 -24.22 -19.10
C LEU A 958 2.14 -23.47 -18.36
N LYS A 959 1.03 -23.09 -19.00
CA LYS A 959 -0.10 -22.41 -18.34
C LYS A 959 -0.87 -23.33 -17.39
N SER A 960 -0.84 -24.63 -17.62
CA SER A 960 -1.41 -25.61 -16.69
C SER A 960 -0.55 -25.75 -15.44
N PHE A 961 -1.13 -25.50 -14.26
CA PHE A 961 -0.45 -25.64 -12.97
C PHE A 961 0.13 -27.06 -12.81
N LYS A 962 -0.65 -28.07 -13.18
CA LYS A 962 -0.26 -29.49 -13.13
C LYS A 962 0.99 -29.77 -13.95
N ASN A 963 1.07 -29.24 -15.18
CA ASN A 963 2.25 -29.42 -16.02
C ASN A 963 3.47 -28.74 -15.39
N ARG A 964 3.35 -27.50 -14.90
CA ARG A 964 4.46 -26.82 -14.21
C ARG A 964 4.92 -27.61 -12.99
N TYR A 965 4.00 -28.01 -12.12
CA TYR A 965 4.32 -28.73 -10.90
C TYR A 965 5.06 -30.05 -11.17
N MET A 966 4.65 -30.77 -12.21
CA MET A 966 5.26 -32.04 -12.60
C MET A 966 6.58 -31.87 -13.38
N MET A 967 6.69 -30.83 -14.20
CA MET A 967 7.80 -30.68 -15.15
C MET A 967 8.89 -29.74 -14.65
N MET A 968 8.58 -28.76 -13.81
CA MET A 968 9.49 -27.68 -13.43
C MET A 968 9.86 -27.73 -11.95
N THR A 969 11.02 -27.14 -11.65
CA THR A 969 11.41 -26.74 -10.30
C THR A 969 10.98 -25.29 -10.05
N ASP A 970 10.95 -24.87 -8.80
CA ASP A 970 10.79 -23.47 -8.39
C ASP A 970 11.96 -22.57 -8.82
N LYS A 971 13.08 -23.16 -9.27
CA LYS A 971 14.28 -22.49 -9.78
C LYS A 971 14.48 -22.66 -11.29
N THR A 972 13.45 -23.11 -12.01
CA THR A 972 13.58 -23.32 -13.46
C THR A 972 13.87 -22.00 -14.15
N SER A 973 14.90 -21.97 -14.98
CA SER A 973 15.28 -20.78 -15.73
C SER A 973 14.97 -20.91 -17.21
N ILE A 974 14.79 -19.77 -17.88
CA ILE A 974 14.55 -19.72 -19.32
C ILE A 974 15.59 -18.81 -19.96
N VAL A 975 16.15 -19.25 -21.09
CA VAL A 975 17.06 -18.48 -21.92
C VAL A 975 16.55 -18.51 -23.36
N GLY A 976 16.35 -17.35 -23.95
CA GLY A 976 16.02 -17.19 -25.36
C GLY A 976 17.07 -16.35 -26.07
N LEU A 977 17.40 -16.72 -27.30
CA LEU A 977 18.20 -15.91 -28.20
C LEU A 977 17.36 -15.50 -29.40
N SER A 978 17.50 -14.24 -29.83
CA SER A 978 16.95 -13.75 -31.11
C SER A 978 18.05 -13.11 -31.96
N LEU A 979 17.98 -13.34 -33.27
CA LEU A 979 18.87 -12.75 -34.28
C LEU A 979 18.26 -11.49 -34.94
N ASP A 980 16.98 -11.22 -34.70
CA ASP A 980 16.27 -10.04 -35.19
C ASP A 980 15.70 -9.26 -34.01
N ASN A 981 16.03 -7.97 -33.91
CA ASN A 981 15.53 -7.09 -32.86
C ASN A 981 14.04 -6.73 -33.04
N GLY A 982 13.41 -7.11 -34.16
CA GLY A 982 11.98 -6.89 -34.42
C GLY A 982 11.03 -7.92 -33.79
N ASP A 983 11.52 -9.09 -33.38
CA ASP A 983 10.69 -10.17 -32.82
C ASP A 983 10.46 -9.99 -31.30
N THR A 984 9.37 -9.30 -30.93
CA THR A 984 9.08 -8.95 -29.53
C THR A 984 8.46 -10.09 -28.71
N TRP A 985 7.97 -11.15 -29.36
CA TRP A 985 7.23 -12.22 -28.69
C TRP A 985 8.05 -12.99 -27.66
N GLN A 986 9.36 -13.16 -27.87
CA GLN A 986 10.22 -13.85 -26.89
C GLN A 986 10.35 -13.03 -25.62
N SER A 987 10.54 -11.71 -25.73
CA SER A 987 10.63 -10.80 -24.58
C SER A 987 9.30 -10.78 -23.80
N ASN A 988 8.17 -10.71 -24.53
CA ASN A 988 6.83 -10.82 -23.94
C ASN A 988 6.58 -12.18 -23.27
N PHE A 989 7.00 -13.29 -23.89
CA PHE A 989 6.90 -14.62 -23.30
C PHE A 989 7.63 -14.70 -21.96
N MET A 990 8.86 -14.16 -21.88
CA MET A 990 9.64 -14.14 -20.65
C MET A 990 8.98 -13.27 -19.57
N ASP A 991 8.48 -12.09 -19.95
CA ASP A 991 7.84 -11.20 -18.99
C ASP A 991 6.52 -11.77 -18.47
N ARG A 992 5.70 -12.36 -19.34
CA ARG A 992 4.50 -13.12 -18.96
C ARG A 992 4.84 -14.30 -18.06
N PHE A 993 5.93 -15.00 -18.35
CA PHE A 993 6.38 -16.13 -17.54
C PHE A 993 6.75 -15.70 -16.10
N ARG A 994 7.45 -14.56 -15.97
CA ARG A 994 7.71 -13.91 -14.68
C ARG A 994 6.41 -13.52 -13.96
N LYS A 995 5.49 -12.87 -14.66
CA LYS A 995 4.25 -12.33 -14.05
C LYS A 995 3.18 -13.37 -13.70
N GLU A 996 3.19 -14.55 -14.32
CA GLU A 996 2.13 -15.55 -14.13
C GLU A 996 2.58 -16.84 -13.47
N PHE A 997 3.87 -17.18 -13.54
CA PHE A 997 4.36 -18.48 -13.05
C PHE A 997 5.35 -18.35 -11.91
N PHE A 998 6.22 -17.33 -11.94
CA PHE A 998 7.14 -17.01 -10.85
C PHE A 998 6.93 -15.57 -10.42
N VAL A 999 5.75 -15.30 -9.87
CA VAL A 999 5.29 -13.93 -9.61
C VAL A 999 6.17 -13.25 -8.57
N TYR A 1000 6.49 -13.93 -7.47
CA TYR A 1000 7.18 -13.34 -6.33
C TYR A 1000 8.70 -13.35 -6.44
N GLU A 1001 9.33 -12.35 -5.83
CA GLU A 1001 10.78 -12.24 -5.69
C GLU A 1001 11.45 -13.47 -5.03
N PRO A 1002 12.74 -13.76 -5.31
CA PRO A 1002 13.69 -13.02 -6.16
C PRO A 1002 13.73 -13.55 -7.61
N VAL A 1003 12.73 -13.19 -8.43
CA VAL A 1003 12.69 -13.50 -9.87
C VAL A 1003 13.14 -12.28 -10.67
N PHE A 1004 13.87 -12.50 -11.76
CA PHE A 1004 14.26 -11.44 -12.68
C PHE A 1004 14.08 -11.87 -14.14
N LYS A 1005 13.51 -10.97 -14.95
CA LYS A 1005 13.55 -11.03 -16.42
C LYS A 1005 14.61 -10.06 -16.91
N GLY A 1006 15.56 -10.51 -17.72
CA GLY A 1006 16.58 -9.64 -18.32
C GLY A 1006 16.59 -9.70 -19.83
N GLU A 1007 16.95 -8.57 -20.45
CA GLU A 1007 17.13 -8.44 -21.90
C GLU A 1007 18.43 -7.69 -22.19
N VAL A 1008 19.35 -8.36 -22.89
CA VAL A 1008 20.67 -7.84 -23.23
C VAL A 1008 20.89 -7.97 -24.73
N VAL A 1009 21.17 -6.86 -25.41
CA VAL A 1009 21.46 -6.83 -26.84
C VAL A 1009 22.96 -6.72 -27.04
N PHE A 1010 23.53 -7.66 -27.77
CA PHE A 1010 24.91 -7.63 -28.22
C PHE A 1010 24.95 -7.17 -29.68
N SER A 1011 25.65 -6.08 -29.97
CA SER A 1011 25.69 -5.45 -31.29
C SER A 1011 27.08 -5.43 -31.92
N SER A 1012 27.11 -5.60 -33.24
CA SER A 1012 28.29 -5.49 -34.13
C SER A 1012 27.91 -4.74 -35.40
N SER A 1013 28.88 -4.44 -36.28
CA SER A 1013 28.60 -3.77 -37.56
C SER A 1013 27.77 -4.60 -38.55
N VAL A 1014 27.68 -5.92 -38.36
CA VAL A 1014 26.99 -6.88 -39.25
C VAL A 1014 25.65 -7.35 -38.70
N GLY A 1015 25.29 -6.98 -37.47
CA GLY A 1015 23.99 -7.29 -36.85
C GLY A 1015 24.07 -7.39 -35.32
N SER A 1016 22.95 -7.76 -34.71
CA SER A 1016 22.77 -7.87 -33.26
C SER A 1016 22.22 -9.23 -32.85
N ILE A 1017 22.44 -9.60 -31.58
CA ILE A 1017 21.90 -10.80 -30.94
C ILE A 1017 21.26 -10.34 -29.63
N ALA A 1018 19.96 -10.57 -29.47
CA ALA A 1018 19.26 -10.31 -28.22
C ALA A 1018 19.24 -11.57 -27.35
N LEU A 1019 19.67 -11.44 -26.10
CA LEU A 1019 19.59 -12.45 -25.05
C LEU A 1019 18.45 -12.07 -24.11
N ASN A 1020 17.43 -12.92 -24.05
CA ASN A 1020 16.32 -12.82 -23.11
C ASN A 1020 16.46 -13.93 -22.07
N PHE A 1021 16.22 -13.64 -20.80
CA PHE A 1021 16.24 -14.68 -19.77
C PHE A 1021 15.25 -14.41 -18.64
N VAL A 1022 14.84 -15.48 -17.96
CA VAL A 1022 14.13 -15.43 -16.66
C VAL A 1022 14.83 -16.36 -15.68
N GLN A 1023 15.09 -15.87 -14.47
CA GLN A 1023 15.84 -16.59 -13.44
C GLN A 1023 15.26 -16.25 -12.05
N LYS A 1024 15.13 -17.26 -11.19
CA LYS A 1024 15.01 -17.04 -9.74
C LYS A 1024 16.38 -17.19 -9.07
N GLU A 1025 17.05 -16.08 -8.75
CA GLU A 1025 18.42 -16.09 -8.19
C GLU A 1025 18.72 -14.82 -7.40
N GLU A 1026 19.26 -15.00 -6.20
CA GLU A 1026 19.84 -13.92 -5.39
C GLU A 1026 21.19 -13.49 -5.96
N HIS A 1027 21.50 -12.19 -5.97
CA HIS A 1027 22.77 -11.67 -6.49
C HIS A 1027 23.02 -11.92 -7.99
N LEU A 1028 21.94 -11.88 -8.79
CA LEU A 1028 21.99 -12.00 -10.24
C LEU A 1028 22.95 -10.95 -10.86
N PHE A 1029 22.90 -9.70 -10.39
CA PHE A 1029 23.62 -8.57 -10.99
C PHE A 1029 25.12 -8.83 -11.14
N LYS A 1030 25.77 -9.31 -10.07
CA LYS A 1030 27.21 -9.59 -10.07
C LYS A 1030 27.59 -10.68 -11.07
N LYS A 1031 26.79 -11.76 -11.15
CA LYS A 1031 27.01 -12.86 -12.10
C LYS A 1031 26.78 -12.39 -13.54
N MET A 1032 25.69 -11.66 -13.78
CA MET A 1032 25.32 -11.10 -15.07
C MET A 1032 26.39 -10.13 -15.60
N LYS A 1033 26.81 -9.14 -14.80
CA LYS A 1033 27.84 -8.15 -15.20
C LYS A 1033 29.15 -8.82 -15.60
N ARG A 1034 29.55 -9.88 -14.87
CA ARG A 1034 30.72 -10.69 -15.21
C ARG A 1034 30.53 -11.46 -16.52
N GLY A 1035 29.37 -12.09 -16.71
CA GLY A 1035 29.04 -12.83 -17.94
C GLY A 1035 29.05 -11.93 -19.18
N ILE A 1036 28.35 -10.78 -19.10
CA ILE A 1036 28.33 -9.76 -20.16
C ILE A 1036 29.75 -9.28 -20.49
N SER A 1037 30.53 -8.92 -19.47
CA SER A 1037 31.93 -8.50 -19.66
C SER A 1037 32.79 -9.57 -20.34
N ASN A 1038 32.55 -10.85 -20.07
CA ASN A 1038 33.24 -11.95 -20.73
C ASN A 1038 32.82 -12.08 -22.19
N VAL A 1039 31.53 -11.94 -22.50
CA VAL A 1039 31.04 -11.96 -23.89
C VAL A 1039 31.71 -10.85 -24.70
N GLU A 1040 31.72 -9.61 -24.20
CA GLU A 1040 32.36 -8.48 -24.90
C GLU A 1040 33.85 -8.72 -25.15
N LYS A 1041 34.57 -9.26 -24.16
CA LYS A 1041 36.01 -9.58 -24.31
C LYS A 1041 36.28 -10.63 -25.38
N HIS A 1042 35.46 -11.68 -25.47
CA HIS A 1042 35.69 -12.80 -26.39
C HIS A 1042 35.14 -12.54 -27.80
N THR A 1043 34.05 -11.78 -27.94
CA THR A 1043 33.38 -11.54 -29.22
C THR A 1043 33.69 -10.16 -29.81
N GLN A 1044 34.24 -9.24 -29.02
CA GLN A 1044 34.42 -7.83 -29.38
C GLN A 1044 33.11 -7.10 -29.74
N MET A 1045 31.96 -7.70 -29.44
CA MET A 1045 30.65 -7.07 -29.55
C MET A 1045 30.45 -6.11 -28.39
N LYS A 1046 29.59 -5.10 -28.59
CA LYS A 1046 29.15 -4.21 -27.52
C LYS A 1046 27.85 -4.72 -26.94
N SER A 1047 27.74 -4.71 -25.62
CA SER A 1047 26.49 -5.06 -24.94
C SER A 1047 25.68 -3.83 -24.55
N GLU A 1048 24.38 -3.99 -24.55
CA GLU A 1048 23.40 -3.01 -24.07
C GLU A 1048 22.35 -3.77 -23.26
N ILE A 1049 22.23 -3.46 -21.97
CA ILE A 1049 21.15 -4.01 -21.14
C ILE A 1049 19.91 -3.16 -21.43
N LYS A 1050 18.89 -3.73 -22.08
CA LYS A 1050 17.65 -3.04 -22.43
C LYS A 1050 16.69 -2.97 -21.26
N SER A 1051 16.52 -4.09 -20.57
CA SER A 1051 15.69 -4.16 -19.37
C SER A 1051 16.19 -5.23 -18.42
N LEU A 1052 15.94 -4.99 -17.14
CA LEU A 1052 15.99 -5.98 -16.07
C LEU A 1052 14.79 -5.72 -15.19
N LEU A 1053 13.88 -6.68 -15.04
CA LEU A 1053 12.60 -6.50 -14.34
C LEU A 1053 12.47 -7.54 -13.22
N GLY A 1054 12.27 -7.09 -11.99
CA GLY A 1054 12.13 -7.91 -10.78
C GLY A 1054 10.73 -8.50 -10.59
N GLY A 1055 10.46 -9.22 -9.50
CA GLY A 1055 9.17 -9.87 -9.21
C GLY A 1055 8.14 -8.96 -8.54
N GLN A 1056 7.04 -9.54 -8.08
CA GLN A 1056 6.14 -8.89 -7.12
C GLN A 1056 6.71 -9.05 -5.71
N PHE A 1057 6.56 -8.00 -4.90
CA PHE A 1057 7.06 -7.97 -3.54
C PHE A 1057 6.33 -8.96 -2.64
N LEU A 1058 7.07 -9.51 -1.68
CA LEU A 1058 6.49 -10.23 -0.56
C LEU A 1058 6.38 -9.26 0.62
N THR A 1059 5.17 -9.11 1.17
CA THR A 1059 4.98 -8.42 2.45
C THR A 1059 5.76 -9.16 3.54
N ILE A 1060 6.35 -8.42 4.47
CA ILE A 1060 6.98 -8.98 5.67
C ILE A 1060 6.03 -8.69 6.85
N PRO A 1061 5.20 -9.65 7.30
CA PRO A 1061 4.33 -9.45 8.45
C PRO A 1061 5.15 -9.14 9.71
N GLY A 1062 4.79 -8.09 10.44
CA GLY A 1062 5.49 -7.69 11.67
C GLY A 1062 6.90 -7.14 11.43
N TYR A 1063 7.15 -6.50 10.29
CA TYR A 1063 8.43 -5.83 10.02
C TYR A 1063 8.73 -4.76 11.07
N GLU A 1064 9.81 -4.96 11.82
CA GLU A 1064 10.40 -3.93 12.69
C GLU A 1064 11.65 -3.39 11.99
N PHE A 1065 11.74 -2.07 11.91
CA PHE A 1065 12.95 -1.40 11.43
C PHE A 1065 14.15 -1.86 12.25
N SER A 1066 15.28 -2.14 11.58
CA SER A 1066 16.50 -2.54 12.29
C SER A 1066 17.02 -1.43 13.22
N LEU A 1067 16.63 -0.18 12.94
CA LEU A 1067 16.96 1.02 13.68
C LEU A 1067 15.68 1.87 13.84
N VAL A 1068 15.35 2.29 15.07
CA VAL A 1068 14.20 3.19 15.32
C VAL A 1068 14.73 4.50 15.85
N SER A 1069 14.58 5.57 15.07
CA SER A 1069 15.11 6.88 15.47
C SER A 1069 14.23 7.52 16.55
N SER A 1070 14.78 8.51 17.21
CA SER A 1070 14.14 9.31 18.24
C SER A 1070 14.36 10.79 17.92
N LEU A 1071 13.54 11.66 18.50
CA LEU A 1071 13.72 13.12 18.39
C LEU A 1071 15.11 13.57 18.86
N SER A 1072 15.75 12.85 19.79
CA SER A 1072 17.09 13.15 20.29
C SER A 1072 18.24 12.78 19.34
N ASP A 1073 17.99 12.01 18.29
CA ASP A 1073 19.03 11.64 17.31
C ASP A 1073 19.36 12.80 16.35
N TYR A 1074 18.47 13.80 16.26
CA TYR A 1074 18.71 15.04 15.55
C TYR A 1074 19.04 16.17 16.54
N SER A 1075 20.03 17.00 16.20
CA SER A 1075 20.37 18.17 17.01
C SER A 1075 19.27 19.22 16.96
N ASP A 1076 18.50 19.34 18.03
CA ASP A 1076 17.45 20.33 18.25
C ASP A 1076 17.95 21.75 18.52
N LYS A 1077 19.25 21.92 18.84
CA LYS A 1077 19.80 23.21 19.30
C LYS A 1077 19.52 24.39 18.38
N LEU A 1078 19.76 24.27 17.07
CA LEU A 1078 19.55 25.38 16.14
C LEU A 1078 18.06 25.71 15.99
N SER A 1079 17.21 24.68 15.98
CA SER A 1079 15.77 24.82 15.97
C SER A 1079 15.26 25.48 17.24
N LEU A 1080 15.82 25.13 18.41
CA LEU A 1080 15.49 25.74 19.70
C LEU A 1080 15.95 27.19 19.78
N ASP A 1081 17.15 27.48 19.29
CA ASP A 1081 17.66 28.85 19.17
C ASP A 1081 16.71 29.69 18.29
N GLN A 1082 16.23 29.15 17.16
CA GLN A 1082 15.23 29.82 16.32
C GLN A 1082 13.89 29.98 17.05
N TRP A 1083 13.37 28.93 17.68
CA TRP A 1083 12.09 28.94 18.41
C TRP A 1083 12.07 29.97 19.53
N VAL A 1084 13.18 30.12 20.27
CA VAL A 1084 13.30 31.10 21.35
C VAL A 1084 13.52 32.51 20.82
N SER A 1085 14.17 32.66 19.65
CA SER A 1085 14.48 33.96 19.07
C SER A 1085 13.32 34.60 18.29
N GLN A 1086 12.36 33.82 17.80
CA GLN A 1086 11.27 34.35 16.97
C GLN A 1086 10.36 35.30 17.75
N ASN A 1087 10.08 36.46 17.15
CA ASN A 1087 9.18 37.48 17.68
C ASN A 1087 8.16 37.85 16.59
N PRO A 1088 7.02 37.14 16.52
CA PRO A 1088 5.94 37.47 15.59
C PRO A 1088 5.30 38.82 15.98
N LEU A 1089 5.22 39.75 15.04
CA LEU A 1089 4.70 41.10 15.21
C LEU A 1089 3.38 41.32 14.48
N GLU A 1090 3.27 40.78 13.27
CA GLU A 1090 2.10 40.94 12.42
C GLU A 1090 1.66 39.59 11.85
N PHE A 1091 0.40 39.59 11.45
CA PHE A 1091 -0.24 38.52 10.71
C PHE A 1091 -0.56 39.01 9.29
N HIS A 1092 -0.22 38.20 8.30
CA HIS A 1092 -0.51 38.45 6.90
C HIS A 1092 -1.42 37.35 6.37
N ALA A 1093 -2.66 37.70 6.01
CA ALA A 1093 -3.58 36.84 5.31
C ALA A 1093 -3.58 37.17 3.81
N PHE A 1094 -3.48 36.14 3.00
CA PHE A 1094 -3.47 36.23 1.54
C PHE A 1094 -4.61 35.39 0.98
N PHE A 1095 -5.45 35.98 0.12
CA PHE A 1095 -6.59 35.31 -0.48
C PHE A 1095 -6.54 35.46 -2.00
N GLN A 1096 -6.81 34.38 -2.72
CA GLN A 1096 -7.07 34.42 -4.17
C GLN A 1096 -8.53 34.07 -4.43
N LEU A 1097 -9.17 34.88 -5.27
CA LEU A 1097 -10.57 34.72 -5.62
C LEU A 1097 -10.71 34.67 -7.14
N GLU A 1098 -11.63 33.82 -7.61
CA GLU A 1098 -11.97 33.69 -9.02
C GLU A 1098 -13.48 33.76 -9.22
N LEU A 1099 -13.90 34.15 -10.43
CA LEU A 1099 -15.30 34.13 -10.82
C LEU A 1099 -15.81 32.69 -11.01
N GLU A 1100 -16.88 32.33 -10.30
CA GLU A 1100 -17.56 31.04 -10.45
C GLU A 1100 -18.54 31.04 -11.64
N ASP A 1101 -19.20 32.17 -11.91
CA ASP A 1101 -20.11 32.35 -13.05
C ASP A 1101 -19.46 33.18 -14.16
N VAL A 1102 -18.97 32.48 -15.19
CA VAL A 1102 -18.30 33.06 -16.37
C VAL A 1102 -19.21 34.00 -17.20
N THR A 1103 -20.52 34.04 -16.92
CA THR A 1103 -21.43 35.00 -17.56
C THR A 1103 -21.38 36.38 -16.92
N PHE A 1104 -20.93 36.47 -15.67
CA PHE A 1104 -20.74 37.73 -14.95
C PHE A 1104 -19.37 38.32 -15.29
N LYS A 1105 -19.33 39.54 -15.81
CA LYS A 1105 -18.07 40.25 -16.09
C LYS A 1105 -17.72 41.17 -14.93
N LEU A 1106 -16.58 40.93 -14.29
CA LEU A 1106 -16.03 41.86 -13.32
C LEU A 1106 -15.72 43.20 -13.98
N SER A 1107 -15.91 44.26 -13.21
CA SER A 1107 -15.44 45.60 -13.56
C SER A 1107 -14.85 46.25 -12.32
N ALA A 1108 -13.87 47.15 -12.51
CA ALA A 1108 -13.28 47.92 -11.42
C ALA A 1108 -14.35 48.57 -10.52
N LYS A 1109 -15.45 49.06 -11.12
CA LYS A 1109 -16.57 49.63 -10.37
C LYS A 1109 -17.25 48.62 -9.44
N ASN A 1110 -17.56 47.41 -9.94
CA ASN A 1110 -18.23 46.39 -9.11
C ASN A 1110 -17.34 45.95 -7.94
N ILE A 1111 -16.03 45.86 -8.18
CA ILE A 1111 -15.04 45.49 -7.18
C ILE A 1111 -14.92 46.58 -6.11
N ILE A 1112 -14.72 47.84 -6.52
CA ILE A 1112 -14.66 48.99 -5.61
C ILE A 1112 -15.95 49.10 -4.79
N ASP A 1113 -17.13 49.05 -5.43
CA ASP A 1113 -18.43 49.14 -4.76
C ASP A 1113 -18.61 48.02 -3.72
N GLY A 1114 -18.17 46.79 -4.03
CA GLY A 1114 -18.23 45.65 -3.10
C GLY A 1114 -17.29 45.79 -1.91
N ILE A 1115 -16.05 46.26 -2.16
CA ILE A 1115 -15.04 46.49 -1.13
C ILE A 1115 -15.44 47.64 -0.20
N GLU A 1116 -15.88 48.77 -0.75
CA GLU A 1116 -16.35 49.91 0.05
C GLU A 1116 -17.52 49.52 0.95
N GLN A 1117 -18.42 48.66 0.46
CA GLN A 1117 -19.51 48.10 1.28
C GLN A 1117 -19.02 47.15 2.37
N ALA A 1118 -17.97 46.35 2.10
CA ALA A 1118 -17.37 45.46 3.08
C ALA A 1118 -16.63 46.22 4.20
N LEU A 1119 -15.91 47.30 3.85
CA LEU A 1119 -15.18 48.19 4.77
C LEU A 1119 -16.11 49.13 5.56
N GLY A 1120 -17.23 49.55 4.99
CA GLY A 1120 -18.14 50.53 5.59
C GLY A 1120 -17.76 52.00 5.32
N ARG A 1121 -18.63 52.94 5.74
CA ARG A 1121 -18.69 54.35 5.28
C ARG A 1121 -17.48 55.28 5.55
N PHE A 1122 -16.31 54.80 5.98
CA PHE A 1122 -15.22 55.66 6.45
C PHE A 1122 -13.79 55.31 5.96
N ALA A 1123 -13.59 54.32 5.08
CA ALA A 1123 -12.25 53.98 4.59
C ALA A 1123 -11.89 54.74 3.29
N LYS A 1124 -10.72 55.38 3.25
CA LYS A 1124 -10.19 56.03 2.03
C LYS A 1124 -9.50 54.99 1.15
N VAL A 1125 -10.10 54.72 -0.01
CA VAL A 1125 -9.54 53.79 -1.00
C VAL A 1125 -8.71 54.55 -2.04
N HIS A 1126 -7.47 54.13 -2.26
CA HIS A 1126 -6.59 54.64 -3.31
C HIS A 1126 -6.61 53.69 -4.51
N GLU A 1127 -7.06 54.17 -5.66
CA GLU A 1127 -7.19 53.39 -6.90
C GLU A 1127 -6.04 53.67 -7.89
N PHE A 1128 -5.49 52.59 -8.47
CA PHE A 1128 -4.47 52.63 -9.52
C PHE A 1128 -4.88 51.77 -10.72
N SER A 1129 -5.36 52.42 -11.77
CA SER A 1129 -5.89 51.74 -12.99
C SER A 1129 -4.97 51.88 -14.21
N ASN A 1130 -3.77 52.46 -14.05
CA ASN A 1130 -2.77 52.62 -15.13
C ASN A 1130 -1.63 51.59 -15.03
N VAL A 1131 -1.92 50.39 -14.53
CA VAL A 1131 -0.93 49.30 -14.31
C VAL A 1131 -1.15 48.09 -15.23
N GLY A 1132 -2.23 48.09 -16.00
CA GLY A 1132 -2.62 47.05 -16.96
C GLY A 1132 -4.10 47.21 -17.33
N ASP A 1133 -4.77 46.13 -17.68
CA ASP A 1133 -6.20 46.10 -17.98
C ASP A 1133 -7.08 46.12 -16.72
N GLY A 1134 -6.52 45.70 -15.57
CA GLY A 1134 -7.17 45.69 -14.26
C GLY A 1134 -6.87 46.91 -13.39
N CYS A 1135 -6.94 46.73 -12.06
CA CYS A 1135 -6.64 47.80 -11.11
C CYS A 1135 -6.08 47.28 -9.78
N MET A 1136 -5.35 48.16 -9.10
CA MET A 1136 -4.86 47.95 -7.74
C MET A 1136 -5.54 48.93 -6.79
N LEU A 1137 -6.03 48.43 -5.65
CA LEU A 1137 -6.65 49.22 -4.59
C LEU A 1137 -5.82 49.10 -3.32
N VAL A 1138 -5.58 50.23 -2.65
CA VAL A 1138 -4.88 50.29 -1.36
C VAL A 1138 -5.75 51.03 -0.34
N THR A 1139 -5.94 50.42 0.82
CA THR A 1139 -6.63 51.06 1.94
C THR A 1139 -5.96 50.72 3.27
N PHE A 1140 -6.07 51.65 4.22
CA PHE A 1140 -5.60 51.51 5.59
C PHE A 1140 -6.81 51.64 6.52
N GLU A 1141 -7.02 50.65 7.40
CA GLU A 1141 -8.17 50.60 8.30
C GLU A 1141 -7.72 50.17 9.70
N GLN A 1142 -7.91 51.01 10.73
CA GLN A 1142 -7.71 50.66 12.16
C GLN A 1142 -6.41 49.92 12.49
N GLY A 1143 -5.30 50.26 11.83
CA GLY A 1143 -3.99 49.60 12.03
C GLY A 1143 -3.75 48.37 11.15
N SER A 1144 -4.68 48.03 10.27
CA SER A 1144 -4.57 47.01 9.23
C SER A 1144 -4.37 47.66 7.85
N ARG A 1145 -3.74 46.93 6.94
CA ARG A 1145 -3.55 47.29 5.53
C ARG A 1145 -4.22 46.25 4.65
N ILE A 1146 -5.00 46.72 3.68
CA ILE A 1146 -5.63 45.85 2.69
C ILE A 1146 -5.17 46.33 1.30
N ILE A 1147 -4.58 45.42 0.54
CA ILE A 1147 -4.19 45.61 -0.86
C ILE A 1147 -4.97 44.62 -1.70
N ILE A 1148 -5.61 45.10 -2.76
CA ILE A 1148 -6.42 44.29 -3.65
C ILE A 1148 -5.92 44.49 -5.07
N ILE A 1149 -5.68 43.41 -5.78
CA ILE A 1149 -5.31 43.41 -7.20
C ILE A 1149 -6.41 42.68 -7.94
N TRP A 1150 -7.01 43.34 -8.91
CA TRP A 1150 -7.82 42.69 -9.93
C TRP A 1150 -7.02 42.66 -11.22
N ASP A 1151 -6.93 41.49 -11.83
CA ASP A 1151 -6.07 41.25 -12.99
C ASP A 1151 -6.59 41.87 -14.31
N GLY A 1152 -7.86 42.32 -14.33
CA GLY A 1152 -8.54 42.83 -15.53
C GLY A 1152 -9.46 41.81 -16.20
N ASN A 1153 -9.54 40.60 -15.66
CA ASN A 1153 -10.42 39.53 -16.12
C ASN A 1153 -11.19 38.90 -14.94
N GLU A 1154 -10.80 37.71 -14.49
CA GLU A 1154 -11.57 36.86 -13.57
C GLU A 1154 -10.94 36.71 -12.19
N HIS A 1155 -9.69 37.13 -12.00
CA HIS A 1155 -8.90 36.83 -10.80
C HIS A 1155 -8.69 38.05 -9.91
N ILE A 1156 -8.79 37.86 -8.59
CA ILE A 1156 -8.56 38.89 -7.58
C ILE A 1156 -7.66 38.36 -6.47
N ASP A 1157 -6.54 39.04 -6.23
CA ASP A 1157 -5.69 38.81 -5.05
C ASP A 1157 -6.01 39.84 -3.96
N ILE A 1158 -6.18 39.37 -2.73
CA ILE A 1158 -6.43 40.22 -1.55
C ILE A 1158 -5.39 39.92 -0.48
N SER A 1159 -4.54 40.90 -0.20
CA SER A 1159 -3.51 40.85 0.83
C SER A 1159 -3.91 41.73 2.02
N ILE A 1160 -4.15 41.10 3.17
CA ILE A 1160 -4.53 41.75 4.42
C ILE A 1160 -3.42 41.58 5.44
N CYS A 1161 -2.90 42.67 5.97
CA CYS A 1161 -1.90 42.65 7.04
C CYS A 1161 -2.46 43.37 8.27
N ALA A 1162 -2.39 42.74 9.44
CA ALA A 1162 -2.90 43.25 10.70
C ALA A 1162 -1.91 42.95 11.84
N LEU A 1163 -2.02 43.69 12.93
CA LEU A 1163 -1.32 43.36 14.17
C LEU A 1163 -1.71 41.96 14.65
N ALA A 1164 -0.77 41.25 15.29
CA ALA A 1164 -1.02 39.93 15.85
C ALA A 1164 -2.29 39.93 16.74
N ASP A 1165 -3.09 38.85 16.66
CA ASP A 1165 -4.39 38.61 17.34
C ASP A 1165 -5.68 39.09 16.62
N ASN A 1166 -5.63 39.42 15.33
CA ASN A 1166 -6.82 39.87 14.57
C ASN A 1166 -7.15 39.07 13.30
N ASP A 1167 -6.82 37.78 13.26
CA ASP A 1167 -7.15 36.83 12.18
C ASP A 1167 -8.65 36.80 11.80
N LYS A 1168 -9.52 36.89 12.82
CA LYS A 1168 -10.98 36.95 12.65
C LYS A 1168 -11.44 38.15 11.84
N MET A 1169 -10.71 39.27 11.84
CA MET A 1169 -11.04 40.42 11.00
C MET A 1169 -10.83 40.09 9.52
N ALA A 1170 -9.70 39.47 9.17
CA ALA A 1170 -9.40 39.11 7.78
C ALA A 1170 -10.45 38.15 7.21
N VAL A 1171 -10.83 37.13 8.00
CA VAL A 1171 -11.88 36.17 7.61
C VAL A 1171 -13.25 36.85 7.45
N ARG A 1172 -13.66 37.67 8.42
CA ARG A 1172 -14.95 38.41 8.31
C ARG A 1172 -14.97 39.40 7.16
N PHE A 1173 -13.83 40.03 6.86
CA PHE A 1173 -13.72 40.95 5.74
C PHE A 1173 -13.93 40.21 4.43
N ILE A 1174 -13.25 39.07 4.22
CA ILE A 1174 -13.37 38.32 2.98
C ILE A 1174 -14.78 37.73 2.82
N GLU A 1175 -15.40 37.24 3.89
CA GLU A 1175 -16.79 36.76 3.87
C GLU A 1175 -17.76 37.85 3.40
N LYS A 1176 -17.57 39.09 3.86
CA LYS A 1176 -18.37 40.23 3.39
C LYS A 1176 -18.11 40.58 1.93
N VAL A 1177 -16.86 40.51 1.46
CA VAL A 1177 -16.52 40.76 0.05
C VAL A 1177 -17.25 39.75 -0.84
N VAL A 1178 -17.19 38.47 -0.50
CA VAL A 1178 -17.90 37.39 -1.21
C VAL A 1178 -19.42 37.57 -1.13
N GLU A 1179 -19.96 37.98 0.03
CA GLU A 1179 -21.40 38.30 0.17
C GLU A 1179 -21.85 39.44 -0.76
N LYS A 1180 -20.99 40.46 -0.99
CA LYS A 1180 -21.31 41.61 -1.84
C LYS A 1180 -21.03 41.39 -3.31
N ILE A 1181 -20.17 40.45 -3.65
CA ILE A 1181 -19.88 40.03 -5.02
C ILE A 1181 -20.07 38.51 -5.10
N PRO A 1182 -21.33 38.02 -5.11
CA PRO A 1182 -21.65 36.61 -4.91
C PRO A 1182 -21.15 35.67 -6.01
N SER A 1183 -20.67 36.20 -7.14
CA SER A 1183 -20.02 35.41 -8.19
C SER A 1183 -18.55 35.10 -7.91
N LEU A 1184 -17.96 35.64 -6.84
CA LEU A 1184 -16.58 35.35 -6.45
C LEU A 1184 -16.52 34.15 -5.50
N LYS A 1185 -15.56 33.26 -5.76
CA LYS A 1185 -15.23 32.13 -4.91
C LYS A 1185 -13.79 32.26 -4.42
N ILE A 1186 -13.55 32.00 -3.14
CA ILE A 1186 -12.19 31.88 -2.60
C ILE A 1186 -11.62 30.56 -3.11
N ILE A 1187 -10.55 30.64 -3.89
CA ILE A 1187 -9.83 29.46 -4.40
C ILE A 1187 -8.66 29.11 -3.48
N LEU A 1188 -8.06 30.12 -2.84
CA LEU A 1188 -6.90 29.96 -1.99
C LEU A 1188 -6.94 30.94 -0.82
N LYS A 1189 -6.46 30.48 0.33
CA LYS A 1189 -6.37 31.25 1.57
C LYS A 1189 -5.14 30.80 2.37
N ASP A 1190 -4.18 31.70 2.51
CA ASP A 1190 -2.94 31.47 3.24
C ASP A 1190 -2.75 32.47 4.39
N PHE A 1191 -2.04 31.99 5.41
CA PHE A 1191 -1.78 32.73 6.64
C PHE A 1191 -0.30 32.68 7.01
N GLN A 1192 0.29 33.86 7.17
CA GLN A 1192 1.74 34.00 7.30
C GLN A 1192 2.12 34.89 8.46
N PRO A 1193 3.00 34.43 9.37
CA PRO A 1193 3.51 35.26 10.44
C PRO A 1193 4.61 36.18 9.92
N ARG A 1194 4.70 37.38 10.48
CA ARG A 1194 5.72 38.39 10.16
C ARG A 1194 6.43 38.81 11.43
N GLY A 1195 7.75 39.03 11.36
CA GLY A 1195 8.51 39.56 12.48
C GLY A 1195 10.01 39.31 12.35
N PHE A 1196 10.73 39.39 13.47
CA PHE A 1196 12.18 39.24 13.54
C PHE A 1196 12.58 38.04 14.42
N GLY A 1197 13.80 37.54 14.25
CA GLY A 1197 14.27 36.30 14.85
C GLY A 1197 13.90 35.07 14.03
N MET A 1198 13.91 35.18 12.70
CA MET A 1198 13.57 34.09 11.79
C MET A 1198 12.19 33.46 12.09
N VAL A 1199 11.16 34.30 12.10
CA VAL A 1199 9.79 33.90 12.47
C VAL A 1199 9.23 32.84 11.52
N VAL A 1200 8.67 31.75 12.08
CA VAL A 1200 7.96 30.68 11.36
C VAL A 1200 6.55 30.48 11.91
N ASN A 1201 6.34 30.72 13.20
CA ASN A 1201 5.06 30.51 13.88
C ASN A 1201 4.28 31.81 14.10
N LEU A 1202 2.97 31.68 14.25
CA LEU A 1202 2.09 32.77 14.66
C LEU A 1202 2.25 33.07 16.15
N LEU A 1203 1.89 34.28 16.56
CA LEU A 1203 2.04 34.70 17.96
C LEU A 1203 1.29 33.77 18.94
N ASN A 1204 0.05 33.39 18.62
CA ASN A 1204 -0.75 32.46 19.43
C ASN A 1204 -0.13 31.05 19.55
N GLU A 1205 0.57 30.59 18.52
CA GLU A 1205 1.29 29.31 18.51
C GLU A 1205 2.51 29.34 19.44
N THR A 1206 3.19 30.49 19.55
CA THR A 1206 4.37 30.65 20.42
C THR A 1206 4.02 30.97 21.88
N LEU A 1207 2.90 31.65 22.14
CA LEU A 1207 2.48 32.00 23.50
C LEU A 1207 1.82 30.85 24.28
N SER A 1208 1.23 29.90 23.56
CA SER A 1208 0.53 28.76 24.17
C SER A 1208 1.47 27.67 24.69
N ILE A 1209 2.73 27.68 24.27
CA ILE A 1209 3.69 26.61 24.49
C ILE A 1209 5.01 27.19 25.01
N SER A 1210 5.35 26.93 26.28
CA SER A 1210 6.61 27.43 26.86
C SER A 1210 7.86 26.69 26.37
N SER A 1211 7.70 25.43 25.90
CA SER A 1211 8.73 24.60 25.26
C SER A 1211 8.06 23.72 24.20
N PRO A 1212 8.54 23.69 22.95
CA PRO A 1212 7.92 22.90 21.88
C PRO A 1212 8.01 21.39 22.19
N TYR A 1213 7.13 20.59 21.58
CA TYR A 1213 7.02 19.15 21.87
C TYR A 1213 8.32 18.35 21.66
N TRP A 1214 9.19 18.83 20.77
CA TRP A 1214 10.46 18.20 20.42
C TRP A 1214 11.66 18.64 21.29
N ALA A 1215 11.48 19.60 22.21
CA ALA A 1215 12.57 20.18 23.04
C ALA A 1215 12.55 19.75 24.52
#